data_AF-A0A6C0HG59-F1
#
_entry.id   AF-A0A6C0HG59-F1
#
_cell.length_a   1.000
_cell.length_b   1.000
_cell.length_c   1.000
_cell.angle_alpha   90.00
_cell.angle_beta   90.00
_cell.angle_gamma   90.00
#
_symmetry.space_group_name_H-M   'P 1'
#
loop_
_entity.id
_entity.type
_entity.pdbx_description
1 polymer ?
#
loop_
_entity_poly.entity_id
_entity_poly.type
_entity_poly.pdbx_seq_one_letter_code
_entity_poly.pdbx_strand_id
1 'polypeptide(L)'
;AGFNNQGSNALALGNAAGQAYQGSNAIALGRNAGYTNQGSNAIALGSSAGGNYQGNYAIAIGNYAGNTNQSNYAIAIGNYAGSNNQGSNAIALGKGAGQINQSNYAVALGNYAGSNNQGTYAIALGFYAGNTNQSIYAVAIGNYAGSTNQGGSAIALGANAGSNNQGINAIAIGNYAGFNNQGNYAVAIGNYAGSNNQGSFAVAIGNCAGQINQSNSAIALGKYAGSNNQGISAIAIGCNAGNTNQSNYAIAIGNYAGSNNQGSTAIALGRNAGYSNQGISAIAIGSYAGNKRQGDYSIALGFGAGYTDQQASTIAIGIYAGASNQSTNSIAIGNYAGYSNQGFGSVAIGNAAGKFFQGNYYTGNYYGNYGNSGNSIAIGNYAGYSNQTNYAVAIGYNAGSNNQGEFALAIGRNAGRTNQGTFAVALGSSAGSNNQGNSAVAIGNYAGKTNQGIYALAIGNYAGKTNQGIYALALGNSAGNTNQGIFAVALGFSAGNTNQGNYAIALGTNAGYSNQGSNAIALGTNAGYSNQGSNAIALGRNAGYSNQGRNAVAIGDYAGSNNQGSSAVAIGDYAGKTNQGTLAVAIGYQAGKTNQTNYAIAIGNYAGSNNQGSYALALGHFAGNYYQGNYTIALGRNAGSNNQGDCSLAVGNYAGRDYQGRYAVALGFSAGNYNQGSNAIALGRNAGYTNQGSSAVAIGYQAGYLNQHSSTIILNATGSILNSISTGSLYIAPIRNLSTNTGLSILSYNSTTNEVVSAVYTINSAQTKGNVATVDAINGNDSIASVGGFSYKTVAAAIAAIAPGQIIDIMPGTYTLSSGITLPSGTSTNPITIRGLVSKNVILQMNVTSSTTMFTMGDHLLLRDLTINLTCTGSTAGVVLKGIVFGGTTARTSSIERCTINITNSSMAYTLINTVTGIEASGTGSLVPDTFTFNAIKSSVINIYSNGAGNKRGILVSGTNQLSTRDTNIYVAQPANTASTGSYVGVETADAANTGSIELRATSIGTVISTINQYYTSSDILQTNPTSVTNPTYLASAGIQIGPGTDLVTKTAGGRPFSTYVYPTIIYYGLKGNIKDGNSGGWLWPGTQKISNDFPDTTSPPAYFRVQQPSLISGLAASLNIAPAGTNKTVTLTIYITPVGSSTPLSTPFTITFGPSDTEKSFYDASRTVNTGDRIHLELTYTTAAGGSANTASDLTAQIDLF
;
A
#
# COMPACT_ATOMS: atom_id res chain seq x y z
N ALA A 1 57.33 -140.96 48.60
CA ALA A 1 57.70 -139.54 48.76
C ALA A 1 59.18 -139.48 49.10
N GLY A 2 59.86 -138.38 48.78
CA GLY A 2 61.23 -138.10 49.22
C GLY A 2 62.28 -139.10 48.74
N PHE A 3 62.37 -139.37 47.43
CA PHE A 3 63.14 -140.51 46.91
C PHE A 3 64.63 -140.18 46.68
N ASN A 4 64.95 -139.02 46.08
CA ASN A 4 66.32 -138.58 45.78
C ASN A 4 66.60 -137.18 46.31
N ASN A 5 67.84 -136.90 46.72
CA ASN A 5 68.36 -135.56 47.04
C ASN A 5 67.44 -134.73 47.96
N GLN A 6 67.25 -135.22 49.19
CA GLN A 6 66.42 -134.59 50.21
C GLN A 6 67.26 -133.66 51.09
N GLY A 7 66.84 -132.41 51.22
CA GLY A 7 67.48 -131.41 52.08
C GLY A 7 67.21 -131.65 53.57
N SER A 8 68.03 -131.01 54.41
CA SER A 8 67.85 -131.05 55.86
C SER A 8 66.48 -130.51 56.27
N ASN A 9 65.80 -131.19 57.20
CA ASN A 9 64.46 -130.87 57.71
C ASN A 9 63.34 -130.79 56.64
N ALA A 10 63.52 -131.42 55.49
CA ALA A 10 62.47 -131.48 54.47
C ALA A 10 61.35 -132.47 54.83
N LEU A 11 60.12 -132.20 54.36
CA LEU A 11 58.94 -133.02 54.58
C LEU A 11 58.31 -133.41 53.24
N ALA A 12 58.21 -134.71 52.96
CA ALA A 12 57.56 -135.21 51.74
C ALA A 12 56.52 -136.29 52.08
N LEU A 13 55.26 -136.07 51.69
CA LEU A 13 54.15 -136.99 51.98
C LEU A 13 53.13 -137.02 50.81
N GLY A 14 53.12 -138.15 50.08
CA GLY A 14 52.28 -138.33 48.90
C GLY A 14 52.94 -139.20 47.83
N ASN A 15 52.14 -139.69 46.88
CA ASN A 15 52.67 -140.41 45.72
C ASN A 15 53.54 -139.46 44.88
N ALA A 16 54.82 -139.79 44.70
CA ALA A 16 55.81 -138.96 44.02
C ALA A 16 55.96 -137.50 44.53
N ALA A 17 55.60 -137.22 45.80
CA ALA A 17 55.96 -135.96 46.44
C ALA A 17 57.49 -135.87 46.65
N GLY A 18 58.12 -134.75 46.30
CA GLY A 18 59.55 -134.51 46.48
C GLY A 18 60.44 -135.56 45.81
N GLN A 19 60.09 -136.05 44.61
CA GLN A 19 60.68 -137.28 44.09
C GLN A 19 62.15 -137.15 43.68
N ALA A 20 62.53 -136.13 42.88
CA ALA A 20 63.88 -136.06 42.31
C ALA A 20 64.84 -135.07 43.02
N TYR A 21 64.35 -133.95 43.54
CA TYR A 21 65.13 -133.01 44.35
C TYR A 21 64.20 -132.17 45.25
N GLN A 22 64.52 -132.11 46.55
CA GLN A 22 63.81 -131.30 47.54
C GLN A 22 64.82 -130.53 48.42
N GLY A 23 64.73 -129.21 48.44
CA GLY A 23 65.63 -128.34 49.20
C GLY A 23 65.45 -128.41 50.73
N SER A 24 66.37 -127.80 51.48
CA SER A 24 66.32 -127.78 52.95
C SER A 24 65.11 -127.01 53.47
N ASN A 25 64.49 -127.51 54.54
CA ASN A 25 63.24 -127.04 55.14
C ASN A 25 62.03 -126.97 54.17
N ALA A 26 62.07 -127.67 53.04
CA ALA A 26 60.98 -127.65 52.07
C ALA A 26 59.87 -128.66 52.41
N ILE A 27 58.63 -128.37 51.99
CA ILE A 27 57.44 -129.19 52.26
C ILE A 27 56.78 -129.60 50.93
N ALA A 28 56.52 -130.89 50.73
CA ALA A 28 55.82 -131.46 49.58
C ALA A 28 54.72 -132.43 50.04
N LEU A 29 53.46 -132.01 49.98
CA LEU A 29 52.28 -132.76 50.41
C LEU A 29 51.31 -132.97 49.24
N GLY A 30 51.03 -134.22 48.87
CA GLY A 30 50.11 -134.57 47.79
C GLY A 30 50.79 -135.23 46.58
N ARG A 31 49.98 -135.68 45.62
CA ARG A 31 50.47 -136.42 44.44
C ARG A 31 51.30 -135.49 43.53
N ASN A 32 52.55 -135.82 43.23
CA ASN A 32 53.47 -135.00 42.42
C ASN A 32 53.71 -133.58 42.97
N ALA A 33 53.55 -133.34 44.28
CA ALA A 33 53.97 -132.08 44.90
C ALA A 33 55.50 -131.97 44.89
N GLY A 34 56.08 -130.87 44.37
CA GLY A 34 57.54 -130.70 44.28
C GLY A 34 58.26 -131.84 43.53
N TYR A 35 57.66 -132.35 42.45
CA TYR A 35 58.00 -133.63 41.83
C TYR A 35 59.45 -133.72 41.31
N THR A 36 59.92 -132.76 40.49
CA THR A 36 61.29 -132.78 39.92
C THR A 36 62.30 -131.94 40.69
N ASN A 37 61.96 -130.70 41.03
CA ASN A 37 62.91 -129.74 41.61
C ASN A 37 62.20 -128.71 42.47
N GLN A 38 62.26 -128.90 43.79
CA GLN A 38 61.74 -127.99 44.79
C GLN A 38 62.89 -127.29 45.53
N GLY A 39 62.88 -125.95 45.55
CA GLY A 39 63.87 -125.12 46.23
C GLY A 39 63.82 -125.19 47.76
N SER A 40 64.81 -124.59 48.40
CA SER A 40 64.91 -124.55 49.87
C SER A 40 63.88 -123.59 50.48
N ASN A 41 63.33 -123.97 51.63
CA ASN A 41 62.22 -123.32 52.35
C ASN A 41 60.94 -123.17 51.49
N ALA A 42 60.78 -123.97 50.44
CA ALA A 42 59.62 -123.93 49.57
C ALA A 42 58.49 -124.84 50.07
N ILE A 43 57.24 -124.49 49.75
CA ILE A 43 56.03 -125.21 50.18
C ILE A 43 55.25 -125.64 48.94
N ALA A 44 54.90 -126.92 48.83
CA ALA A 44 54.08 -127.51 47.77
C ALA A 44 53.00 -128.39 48.41
N LEU A 45 51.74 -127.95 48.42
CA LEU A 45 50.62 -128.65 49.06
C LEU A 45 49.46 -128.82 48.07
N GLY A 46 49.33 -129.99 47.45
CA GLY A 46 48.29 -130.29 46.46
C GLY A 46 48.76 -131.25 45.37
N SER A 47 47.85 -131.73 44.51
CA SER A 47 48.25 -132.52 43.33
C SER A 47 49.01 -131.62 42.35
N SER A 48 50.22 -132.01 41.95
CA SER A 48 51.09 -131.28 41.03
C SER A 48 51.42 -129.84 41.47
N ALA A 49 51.37 -129.56 42.78
CA ALA A 49 51.80 -128.27 43.32
C ALA A 49 53.32 -128.14 43.20
N GLY A 50 53.86 -127.07 42.61
CA GLY A 50 55.31 -126.89 42.43
C GLY A 50 55.98 -127.99 41.60
N GLY A 51 55.24 -128.65 40.70
CA GLY A 51 55.60 -129.95 40.12
C GLY A 51 56.95 -130.00 39.40
N ASN A 52 57.11 -129.23 38.33
CA ASN A 52 58.25 -129.35 37.40
C ASN A 52 59.44 -128.41 37.71
N TYR A 53 59.20 -127.32 38.42
CA TYR A 53 60.24 -126.43 38.94
C TYR A 53 59.61 -125.44 39.93
N GLN A 54 60.11 -125.42 41.16
CA GLN A 54 59.71 -124.50 42.22
C GLN A 54 60.95 -123.86 42.86
N GLY A 55 61.03 -122.54 42.86
CA GLY A 55 62.16 -121.77 43.40
C GLY A 55 62.28 -121.79 44.93
N ASN A 56 63.37 -121.20 45.43
CA ASN A 56 63.60 -121.03 46.88
C ASN A 56 62.56 -120.10 47.49
N TYR A 57 62.11 -120.41 48.71
CA TYR A 57 61.06 -119.68 49.46
C TYR A 57 59.72 -119.55 48.72
N ALA A 58 59.48 -120.34 47.67
CA ALA A 58 58.23 -120.30 46.90
C ALA A 58 57.13 -121.12 47.57
N ILE A 59 55.87 -120.72 47.38
CA ILE A 59 54.69 -121.37 47.95
C ILE A 59 53.78 -121.80 46.80
N ALA A 60 53.34 -123.05 46.79
CA ALA A 60 52.40 -123.65 45.84
C ALA A 60 51.36 -124.45 46.63
N ILE A 61 50.12 -123.97 46.76
CA ILE A 61 49.08 -124.61 47.57
C ILE A 61 47.80 -124.74 46.74
N GLY A 62 47.54 -125.93 46.20
CA GLY A 62 46.40 -126.22 45.35
C GLY A 62 46.73 -127.19 44.22
N ASN A 63 45.68 -127.68 43.55
CA ASN A 63 45.85 -128.59 42.42
C ASN A 63 46.40 -127.81 41.20
N TYR A 64 47.56 -128.23 40.67
CA TYR A 64 48.36 -127.54 39.65
C TYR A 64 48.84 -126.12 40.02
N ALA A 65 48.92 -125.78 41.31
CA ALA A 65 49.49 -124.49 41.75
C ALA A 65 51.01 -124.44 41.47
N GLY A 66 51.53 -123.39 40.82
CA GLY A 66 52.98 -123.26 40.53
C GLY A 66 53.56 -124.42 39.73
N ASN A 67 52.75 -125.12 38.93
CA ASN A 67 53.10 -126.45 38.39
C ASN A 67 54.33 -126.46 37.47
N THR A 68 54.47 -125.48 36.57
CA THR A 68 55.66 -125.36 35.69
C THR A 68 56.30 -123.98 35.81
N ASN A 69 57.60 -123.96 36.15
CA ASN A 69 58.43 -122.76 36.26
C ASN A 69 57.89 -121.73 37.28
N GLN A 70 57.75 -122.13 38.54
CA GLN A 70 57.55 -121.20 39.65
C GLN A 70 58.91 -120.69 40.16
N SER A 71 59.12 -119.38 40.13
CA SER A 71 60.38 -118.74 40.49
C SER A 71 60.57 -118.55 42.01
N ASN A 72 61.73 -118.02 42.42
CA ASN A 72 62.03 -117.72 43.84
C ASN A 72 61.03 -116.72 44.45
N TYR A 73 60.70 -116.92 45.73
CA TYR A 73 59.75 -116.10 46.51
C TYR A 73 58.34 -115.97 45.90
N ALA A 74 58.00 -116.78 44.90
CA ALA A 74 56.70 -116.72 44.25
C ALA A 74 55.64 -117.48 45.06
N ILE A 75 54.42 -116.96 45.09
CA ILE A 75 53.28 -117.53 45.82
C ILE A 75 52.20 -117.92 44.81
N ALA A 76 51.78 -119.18 44.81
CA ALA A 76 50.68 -119.71 44.01
C ALA A 76 49.75 -120.49 44.94
N ILE A 77 48.53 -120.00 45.17
CA ILE A 77 47.58 -120.62 46.10
C ILE A 77 46.21 -120.68 45.42
N GLY A 78 45.76 -121.86 45.04
CA GLY A 78 44.52 -122.10 44.31
C GLY A 78 44.66 -123.12 43.18
N ASN A 79 43.52 -123.53 42.64
CA ASN A 79 43.46 -124.47 41.52
C ASN A 79 43.99 -123.79 40.23
N TYR A 80 45.07 -124.29 39.65
CA TYR A 80 45.84 -123.67 38.54
C TYR A 80 46.40 -122.25 38.82
N ALA A 81 46.59 -121.85 40.09
CA ALA A 81 47.26 -120.59 40.41
C ALA A 81 48.73 -120.63 39.94
N GLY A 82 49.23 -119.61 39.23
CA GLY A 82 50.63 -119.55 38.78
C GLY A 82 51.08 -120.76 37.94
N SER A 83 50.15 -121.45 37.26
CA SER A 83 50.37 -122.83 36.83
C SER A 83 51.48 -123.03 35.79
N ASN A 84 51.75 -122.01 34.97
CA ASN A 84 52.71 -122.06 33.89
C ASN A 84 53.45 -120.72 33.72
N ASN A 85 54.75 -120.71 34.04
CA ASN A 85 55.64 -119.55 34.08
C ASN A 85 55.16 -118.48 35.08
N GLN A 86 55.56 -118.64 36.35
CA GLN A 86 55.37 -117.65 37.41
C GLN A 86 56.71 -117.01 37.80
N GLY A 87 56.79 -115.69 37.62
CA GLY A 87 57.98 -114.87 37.86
C GLY A 87 58.37 -114.73 39.34
N SER A 88 59.57 -114.20 39.57
CA SER A 88 60.14 -114.04 40.91
C SER A 88 59.38 -112.99 41.72
N ASN A 89 59.14 -113.27 43.01
CA ASN A 89 58.29 -112.47 43.90
C ASN A 89 56.84 -112.25 43.40
N ALA A 90 56.36 -113.05 42.43
CA ALA A 90 54.99 -112.93 41.94
C ALA A 90 53.98 -113.64 42.88
N ILE A 91 52.76 -113.12 42.96
CA ILE A 91 51.69 -113.65 43.82
C ILE A 91 50.51 -114.04 42.93
N ALA A 92 49.99 -115.24 43.09
CA ALA A 92 48.80 -115.78 42.43
C ALA A 92 47.93 -116.47 43.48
N LEU A 93 46.82 -115.87 43.88
CA LEU A 93 45.93 -116.39 44.92
C LEU A 93 44.49 -116.43 44.39
N GLY A 94 43.99 -117.63 44.08
CA GLY A 94 42.69 -117.88 43.47
C GLY A 94 42.71 -118.95 42.39
N LYS A 95 41.53 -119.43 41.96
CA LYS A 95 41.42 -120.37 40.84
C LYS A 95 41.86 -119.67 39.54
N GLY A 96 42.83 -120.22 38.81
CA GLY A 96 43.32 -119.64 37.55
C GLY A 96 43.99 -118.26 37.69
N ALA A 97 44.37 -117.84 38.90
CA ALA A 97 45.12 -116.60 39.11
C ALA A 97 46.53 -116.73 38.51
N GLY A 98 46.99 -115.77 37.70
CA GLY A 98 48.33 -115.81 37.09
C GLY A 98 48.62 -117.09 36.29
N GLN A 99 47.58 -117.72 35.71
CA GLN A 99 47.64 -119.12 35.26
C GLN A 99 48.71 -119.38 34.19
N ILE A 100 48.89 -118.44 33.25
CA ILE A 100 49.81 -118.53 32.11
C ILE A 100 50.59 -117.21 31.99
N ASN A 101 51.92 -117.28 32.07
CA ASN A 101 52.86 -116.18 31.92
C ASN A 101 52.59 -115.00 32.88
N GLN A 102 52.78 -115.26 34.18
CA GLN A 102 52.82 -114.20 35.20
C GLN A 102 54.27 -113.71 35.37
N SER A 103 54.52 -112.42 35.13
CA SER A 103 55.87 -111.84 35.20
C SER A 103 56.37 -111.58 36.63
N ASN A 104 57.62 -111.12 36.77
CA ASN A 104 58.24 -110.80 38.06
C ASN A 104 57.46 -109.69 38.80
N TYR A 105 57.36 -109.81 40.13
CA TYR A 105 56.66 -108.89 41.04
C TYR A 105 55.17 -108.65 40.70
N ALA A 106 54.57 -109.46 39.84
CA ALA A 106 53.17 -109.34 39.47
C ALA A 106 52.25 -109.95 40.54
N VAL A 107 51.09 -109.35 40.77
CA VAL A 107 50.10 -109.79 41.77
C VAL A 107 48.80 -110.13 41.06
N ALA A 108 48.30 -111.35 41.26
CA ALA A 108 47.01 -111.84 40.81
C ALA A 108 46.24 -112.40 42.01
N LEU A 109 45.10 -111.81 42.35
CA LEU A 109 44.27 -112.17 43.50
C LEU A 109 42.81 -112.26 43.06
N GLY A 110 42.29 -113.47 42.90
CA GLY A 110 40.91 -113.70 42.46
C GLY A 110 40.80 -114.81 41.42
N ASN A 111 39.56 -115.13 41.04
CA ASN A 111 39.27 -116.17 40.07
C ASN A 111 39.55 -115.64 38.65
N TYR A 112 40.47 -116.28 37.92
CA TYR A 112 41.02 -115.85 36.62
C TYR A 112 41.64 -114.43 36.61
N ALA A 113 42.12 -113.95 37.76
CA ALA A 113 42.89 -112.70 37.81
C ALA A 113 44.24 -112.86 37.09
N GLY A 114 44.60 -111.99 36.16
CA GLY A 114 45.87 -112.05 35.43
C GLY A 114 46.10 -113.38 34.69
N SER A 115 45.03 -114.06 34.25
CA SER A 115 45.12 -115.48 33.87
C SER A 115 46.00 -115.77 32.66
N ASN A 116 46.13 -114.82 31.72
CA ASN A 116 46.86 -115.01 30.48
C ASN A 116 47.66 -113.74 30.09
N ASN A 117 48.99 -113.83 30.21
CA ASN A 117 49.97 -112.75 30.01
C ASN A 117 49.76 -111.57 30.97
N GLN A 118 50.35 -111.68 32.17
CA GLN A 118 50.42 -110.59 33.15
C GLN A 118 51.84 -110.00 33.20
N GLY A 119 51.95 -108.69 32.97
CA GLY A 119 53.20 -107.95 32.87
C GLY A 119 53.93 -107.73 34.21
N THR A 120 55.21 -107.34 34.12
CA THR A 120 56.07 -107.08 35.28
C THR A 120 55.52 -105.95 36.14
N TYR A 121 55.52 -106.14 37.47
CA TYR A 121 54.89 -105.24 38.46
C TYR A 121 53.39 -104.99 38.25
N ALA A 122 52.70 -105.78 37.42
CA ALA A 122 51.27 -105.60 37.20
C ALA A 122 50.43 -106.16 38.36
N ILE A 123 49.29 -105.54 38.62
CA ILE A 123 48.38 -105.88 39.72
C ILE A 123 47.01 -106.25 39.12
N ALA A 124 46.47 -107.41 39.48
CA ALA A 124 45.17 -107.92 39.06
C ALA A 124 44.42 -108.46 40.31
N LEU A 125 43.50 -107.69 40.88
CA LEU A 125 42.75 -108.06 42.09
C LEU A 125 41.24 -108.10 41.78
N GLY A 126 40.66 -109.28 41.62
CA GLY A 126 39.24 -109.47 41.36
C GLY A 126 38.92 -110.67 40.48
N PHE A 127 37.62 -110.91 40.28
CA PHE A 127 37.12 -111.91 39.33
C PHE A 127 37.37 -111.41 37.90
N TYR A 128 38.17 -112.12 37.12
CA TYR A 128 38.59 -111.74 35.75
C TYR A 128 39.30 -110.36 35.64
N ALA A 129 39.92 -109.88 36.72
CA ALA A 129 40.75 -108.67 36.67
C ALA A 129 42.01 -108.92 35.82
N GLY A 130 42.36 -108.04 34.89
CA GLY A 130 43.57 -108.17 34.05
C GLY A 130 43.63 -109.48 33.25
N ASN A 131 42.48 -110.07 32.91
CA ASN A 131 42.38 -111.47 32.51
C ASN A 131 43.20 -111.85 31.26
N THR A 132 43.18 -111.04 30.20
CA THR A 132 44.03 -111.24 29.02
C THR A 132 44.83 -110.00 28.64
N ASN A 133 46.15 -110.19 28.45
CA ASN A 133 47.09 -109.16 28.02
C ASN A 133 47.11 -107.93 28.95
N GLN A 134 47.48 -108.13 30.22
CA GLN A 134 47.78 -107.04 31.14
C GLN A 134 49.25 -106.63 30.99
N SER A 135 49.51 -105.39 30.57
CA SER A 135 50.88 -104.91 30.31
C SER A 135 51.68 -104.56 31.58
N ILE A 136 52.93 -104.14 31.42
CA ILE A 136 53.84 -103.76 32.51
C ILE A 136 53.27 -102.60 33.35
N TYR A 137 53.50 -102.63 34.67
CA TYR A 137 53.01 -101.65 35.65
C TYR A 137 51.48 -101.41 35.66
N ALA A 138 50.69 -102.20 34.93
CA ALA A 138 49.25 -101.99 34.83
C ALA A 138 48.53 -102.49 36.10
N VAL A 139 47.48 -101.78 36.51
CA VAL A 139 46.69 -102.06 37.71
C VAL A 139 45.25 -102.34 37.30
N ALA A 140 44.72 -103.50 37.64
CA ALA A 140 43.34 -103.92 37.44
C ALA A 140 42.77 -104.41 38.77
N ILE A 141 41.79 -103.69 39.33
CA ILE A 141 41.21 -103.99 40.64
C ILE A 141 39.70 -103.89 40.53
N GLY A 142 39.01 -105.04 40.53
CA GLY A 142 37.56 -105.13 40.37
C GLY A 142 37.11 -106.32 39.52
N ASN A 143 35.80 -106.54 39.49
CA ASN A 143 35.16 -107.55 38.64
C ASN A 143 35.29 -107.13 37.15
N TYR A 144 35.98 -107.92 36.32
CA TYR A 144 36.32 -107.58 34.91
C TYR A 144 37.09 -106.26 34.70
N ALA A 145 37.78 -105.75 35.72
CA ALA A 145 38.66 -104.58 35.55
C ALA A 145 39.82 -104.93 34.60
N GLY A 146 40.10 -104.13 33.57
CA GLY A 146 41.19 -104.38 32.62
C GLY A 146 41.12 -105.75 31.94
N SER A 147 39.91 -106.31 31.78
CA SER A 147 39.69 -107.72 31.40
C SER A 147 40.39 -108.13 30.10
N THR A 148 40.44 -107.25 29.10
CA THR A 148 41.06 -107.52 27.80
C THR A 148 41.87 -106.32 27.29
N ASN A 149 43.14 -106.57 26.96
CA ASN A 149 44.09 -105.60 26.40
C ASN A 149 44.25 -104.33 27.27
N GLN A 150 44.91 -104.47 28.41
CA GLN A 150 45.23 -103.34 29.29
C GLN A 150 46.62 -102.75 28.96
N GLY A 151 46.64 -101.47 28.61
CA GLY A 151 47.86 -100.71 28.27
C GLY A 151 48.89 -100.62 29.40
N GLY A 152 50.14 -100.33 29.03
CA GLY A 152 51.25 -100.17 29.97
C GLY A 152 50.99 -99.01 30.94
N SER A 153 51.29 -99.23 32.23
CA SER A 153 51.05 -98.30 33.34
C SER A 153 49.59 -97.82 33.48
N ALA A 154 48.63 -98.51 32.86
CA ALA A 154 47.22 -98.12 32.92
C ALA A 154 46.57 -98.57 34.24
N ILE A 155 45.59 -97.81 34.71
CA ILE A 155 44.86 -98.07 35.95
C ILE A 155 43.40 -98.37 35.61
N ALA A 156 42.88 -99.50 36.08
CA ALA A 156 41.49 -99.92 36.00
C ALA A 156 41.01 -100.30 37.40
N LEU A 157 40.16 -99.49 38.03
CA LEU A 157 39.68 -99.68 39.40
C LEU A 157 38.15 -99.57 39.45
N GLY A 158 37.47 -100.71 39.58
CA GLY A 158 36.01 -100.81 39.58
C GLY A 158 35.49 -101.92 38.68
N ALA A 159 34.20 -102.25 38.81
CA ALA A 159 33.58 -103.28 37.96
C ALA A 159 33.52 -102.82 36.49
N ASN A 160 34.02 -103.65 35.58
CA ASN A 160 34.16 -103.37 34.14
C ASN A 160 34.96 -102.09 33.80
N ALA A 161 35.80 -101.58 34.72
CA ALA A 161 36.68 -100.46 34.43
C ALA A 161 37.73 -100.86 33.38
N GLY A 162 37.89 -100.09 32.30
CA GLY A 162 38.89 -100.39 31.25
C GLY A 162 38.77 -101.77 30.62
N SER A 163 37.57 -102.38 30.60
CA SER A 163 37.38 -103.80 30.28
C SER A 163 37.89 -104.20 28.89
N ASN A 164 37.65 -103.34 27.88
CA ASN A 164 37.85 -103.67 26.48
C ASN A 164 38.70 -102.58 25.79
N ASN A 165 39.99 -102.86 25.59
CA ASN A 165 41.01 -101.98 25.02
C ASN A 165 41.21 -100.68 25.84
N GLN A 166 42.04 -100.76 26.87
CA GLN A 166 42.50 -99.60 27.64
C GLN A 166 43.86 -99.10 27.12
N GLY A 167 43.96 -97.81 26.80
CA GLY A 167 45.17 -97.16 26.32
C GLY A 167 46.34 -97.12 27.30
N ILE A 168 47.53 -96.82 26.79
CA ILE A 168 48.78 -96.68 27.57
C ILE A 168 48.68 -95.44 28.46
N ASN A 169 49.13 -95.56 29.72
CA ASN A 169 49.01 -94.53 30.77
C ASN A 169 47.58 -94.04 31.02
N ALA A 170 46.55 -94.80 30.63
CA ALA A 170 45.16 -94.41 30.81
C ALA A 170 44.64 -94.76 32.22
N ILE A 171 43.68 -93.98 32.70
CA ILE A 171 43.07 -94.14 34.03
C ILE A 171 41.57 -94.40 33.84
N ALA A 172 41.06 -95.49 34.41
CA ALA A 172 39.65 -95.86 34.46
C ALA A 172 39.29 -96.22 35.91
N ILE A 173 38.58 -95.34 36.61
CA ILE A 173 38.23 -95.53 38.03
C ILE A 173 36.71 -95.34 38.18
N GLY A 174 35.99 -96.44 38.35
CA GLY A 174 34.54 -96.45 38.47
C GLY A 174 33.88 -97.61 37.74
N ASN A 175 32.60 -97.82 38.00
CA ASN A 175 31.81 -98.86 37.37
C ASN A 175 31.54 -98.49 35.88
N TYR A 176 31.95 -99.33 34.94
CA TYR A 176 32.00 -99.06 33.48
C TYR A 176 32.80 -97.79 33.06
N ALA A 177 33.77 -97.36 33.87
CA ALA A 177 34.68 -96.28 33.47
C ALA A 177 35.60 -96.76 32.33
N GLY A 178 35.72 -96.02 31.22
CA GLY A 178 36.57 -96.38 30.08
C GLY A 178 36.25 -97.77 29.47
N PHE A 179 34.99 -98.22 29.56
CA PHE A 179 34.60 -99.62 29.32
C PHE A 179 34.98 -100.17 27.94
N ASN A 180 34.72 -99.40 26.87
CA ASN A 180 35.01 -99.76 25.48
C ASN A 180 35.86 -98.67 24.80
N ASN A 181 37.07 -99.02 24.38
CA ASN A 181 38.01 -98.18 23.63
C ASN A 181 38.35 -96.87 24.37
N GLN A 182 39.25 -96.96 25.34
CA GLN A 182 39.85 -95.80 26.01
C GLN A 182 41.19 -95.44 25.36
N GLY A 183 41.34 -94.18 24.94
CA GLY A 183 42.55 -93.66 24.31
C GLY A 183 43.78 -93.58 25.21
N ASN A 184 44.95 -93.35 24.61
CA ASN A 184 46.21 -93.20 25.35
C ASN A 184 46.18 -91.92 26.19
N TYR A 185 46.75 -91.97 27.40
CA TYR A 185 46.76 -90.88 28.39
C TYR A 185 45.36 -90.36 28.77
N ALA A 186 44.30 -91.11 28.48
CA ALA A 186 42.93 -90.68 28.78
C ALA A 186 42.56 -90.97 30.24
N VAL A 187 41.68 -90.15 30.80
CA VAL A 187 41.21 -90.25 32.19
C VAL A 187 39.70 -90.44 32.19
N ALA A 188 39.21 -91.49 32.83
CA ALA A 188 37.80 -91.81 33.05
C ALA A 188 37.59 -92.10 34.53
N ILE A 189 36.99 -91.18 35.29
CA ILE A 189 36.76 -91.34 36.74
C ILE A 189 35.29 -91.10 37.06
N GLY A 190 34.54 -92.17 37.28
CA GLY A 190 33.12 -92.12 37.58
C GLY A 190 32.32 -93.28 36.96
N ASN A 191 31.08 -93.44 37.42
CA ASN A 191 30.15 -94.43 36.88
C ASN A 191 29.75 -94.08 35.44
N TYR A 192 30.06 -94.94 34.46
CA TYR A 192 29.99 -94.71 33.00
C TYR A 192 30.81 -93.51 32.46
N ALA A 193 31.87 -93.07 33.16
CA ALA A 193 32.77 -92.05 32.63
C ALA A 193 33.54 -92.58 31.40
N GLY A 194 33.57 -91.86 30.28
CA GLY A 194 34.31 -92.24 29.07
C GLY A 194 33.92 -93.62 28.50
N SER A 195 32.67 -94.07 28.72
CA SER A 195 32.32 -95.50 28.62
C SER A 195 32.46 -96.11 27.22
N ASN A 196 32.25 -95.33 26.15
CA ASN A 196 32.31 -95.81 24.77
C ASN A 196 33.01 -94.78 23.88
N ASN A 197 34.16 -95.15 23.33
CA ASN A 197 35.01 -94.34 22.45
C ASN A 197 35.47 -93.04 23.13
N GLN A 198 36.44 -93.15 24.04
CA GLN A 198 37.15 -92.01 24.62
C GLN A 198 38.46 -91.76 23.85
N GLY A 199 38.65 -90.54 23.34
CA GLY A 199 39.82 -90.12 22.59
C GLY A 199 41.12 -90.08 23.40
N SER A 200 42.26 -89.92 22.72
CA SER A 200 43.55 -89.77 23.39
C SER A 200 43.65 -88.42 24.08
N PHE A 201 44.32 -88.38 25.24
CA PHE A 201 44.41 -87.21 26.14
C PHE A 201 43.05 -86.65 26.63
N ALA A 202 41.95 -87.37 26.42
CA ALA A 202 40.63 -86.92 26.85
C ALA A 202 40.41 -87.17 28.35
N VAL A 203 39.63 -86.29 28.99
CA VAL A 203 39.32 -86.34 30.43
C VAL A 203 37.81 -86.45 30.60
N ALA A 204 37.35 -87.45 31.34
CA ALA A 204 35.97 -87.70 31.68
C ALA A 204 35.88 -87.99 33.19
N ILE A 205 35.40 -87.05 33.98
CA ILE A 205 35.33 -87.17 35.44
C ILE A 205 33.92 -86.83 35.91
N GLY A 206 33.19 -87.82 36.40
CA GLY A 206 31.79 -87.69 36.81
C GLY A 206 30.91 -88.84 36.30
N ASN A 207 29.69 -88.94 36.82
CA ASN A 207 28.72 -89.92 36.35
C ASN A 207 28.27 -89.59 34.91
N CYS A 208 28.46 -90.52 33.98
CA CYS A 208 28.20 -90.34 32.54
C CYS A 208 28.94 -89.13 31.92
N ALA A 209 30.08 -88.71 32.47
CA ALA A 209 30.94 -87.73 31.82
C ALA A 209 31.56 -88.33 30.54
N GLY A 210 31.50 -87.64 29.39
CA GLY A 210 32.09 -88.13 28.14
C GLY A 210 31.56 -89.50 27.70
N GLN A 211 30.31 -89.86 28.04
CA GLN A 211 29.82 -91.24 28.03
C GLN A 211 29.92 -91.92 26.64
N ILE A 212 29.59 -91.17 25.58
CA ILE A 212 29.51 -91.66 24.20
C ILE A 212 30.24 -90.67 23.27
N ASN A 213 31.25 -91.15 22.55
CA ASN A 213 32.03 -90.42 21.54
C ASN A 213 32.65 -89.12 22.09
N GLN A 214 33.63 -89.28 22.98
CA GLN A 214 34.48 -88.16 23.42
C GLN A 214 35.71 -88.08 22.53
N SER A 215 35.90 -86.97 21.80
CA SER A 215 37.03 -86.79 20.88
C SER A 215 38.37 -86.54 21.59
N ASN A 216 39.46 -86.53 20.82
CA ASN A 216 40.82 -86.26 21.32
C ASN A 216 40.91 -84.92 22.07
N SER A 217 41.68 -84.91 23.16
CA SER A 217 41.93 -83.75 24.03
C SER A 217 40.69 -83.07 24.62
N ALA A 218 39.51 -83.71 24.55
CA ALA A 218 38.28 -83.15 25.08
C ALA A 218 38.17 -83.34 26.61
N ILE A 219 37.55 -82.38 27.29
CA ILE A 219 37.38 -82.37 28.75
C ILE A 219 35.90 -82.45 29.09
N ALA A 220 35.51 -83.39 29.93
CA ALA A 220 34.18 -83.59 30.49
C ALA A 220 34.30 -83.77 32.01
N LEU A 221 33.87 -82.78 32.79
CA LEU A 221 33.95 -82.78 34.25
C LEU A 221 32.58 -82.45 34.86
N GLY A 222 31.86 -83.46 35.36
CA GLY A 222 30.55 -83.33 35.97
C GLY A 222 29.56 -84.42 35.51
N LYS A 223 28.41 -84.47 36.17
CA LYS A 223 27.33 -85.42 35.81
C LYS A 223 26.74 -85.08 34.43
N TYR A 224 26.75 -86.03 33.50
CA TYR A 224 26.35 -85.83 32.09
C TYR A 224 27.10 -84.69 31.35
N ALA A 225 28.32 -84.35 31.78
CA ALA A 225 29.16 -83.40 31.05
C ALA A 225 29.64 -84.06 29.73
N GLY A 226 29.45 -83.42 28.57
CA GLY A 226 29.88 -83.97 27.27
C GLY A 226 29.29 -85.35 26.96
N SER A 227 28.08 -85.66 27.44
CA SER A 227 27.57 -87.05 27.51
C SER A 227 27.42 -87.73 26.15
N ASN A 228 27.13 -86.98 25.09
CA ASN A 228 26.84 -87.52 23.76
C ASN A 228 27.40 -86.60 22.64
N ASN A 229 28.40 -87.11 21.92
CA ASN A 229 29.14 -86.44 20.85
C ASN A 229 29.85 -85.15 21.32
N GLN A 230 31.03 -85.30 21.91
CA GLN A 230 31.92 -84.19 22.27
C GLN A 230 33.05 -84.04 21.25
N GLY A 231 33.15 -82.87 20.62
CA GLY A 231 34.12 -82.53 19.58
C GLY A 231 35.58 -82.40 20.06
N ILE A 232 36.50 -82.28 19.10
CA ILE A 232 37.95 -82.23 19.34
C ILE A 232 38.29 -81.00 20.19
N SER A 233 39.09 -81.20 21.23
CA SER A 233 39.51 -80.17 22.19
C SER A 233 38.36 -79.35 22.80
N ALA A 234 37.14 -79.90 22.85
CA ALA A 234 35.99 -79.25 23.45
C ALA A 234 36.00 -79.42 24.98
N ILE A 235 35.45 -78.44 25.70
CA ILE A 235 35.43 -78.38 27.17
C ILE A 235 33.98 -78.39 27.65
N ALA A 236 33.64 -79.32 28.54
CA ALA A 236 32.35 -79.45 29.20
C ALA A 236 32.58 -79.61 30.71
N ILE A 237 32.32 -78.58 31.51
CA ILE A 237 32.56 -78.58 32.96
C ILE A 237 31.28 -78.16 33.69
N GLY A 238 30.58 -79.11 34.30
CA GLY A 238 29.34 -78.88 35.04
C GLY A 238 28.28 -79.93 34.78
N CYS A 239 27.25 -79.97 35.63
CA CYS A 239 26.14 -80.91 35.46
C CYS A 239 25.34 -80.58 34.18
N ASN A 240 25.28 -81.52 33.22
CA ASN A 240 24.73 -81.37 31.86
C ASN A 240 25.41 -80.29 30.99
N ALA A 241 26.68 -79.93 31.26
CA ALA A 241 27.44 -79.06 30.36
C ALA A 241 27.74 -79.77 29.03
N GLY A 242 27.50 -79.15 27.88
CA GLY A 242 27.79 -79.74 26.56
C GLY A 242 27.11 -81.09 26.32
N ASN A 243 25.94 -81.32 26.92
CA ASN A 243 25.33 -82.66 27.07
C ASN A 243 25.11 -83.38 25.71
N THR A 244 24.58 -82.68 24.71
CA THR A 244 24.36 -83.21 23.36
C THR A 244 24.94 -82.32 22.26
N ASN A 245 25.72 -82.92 21.37
CA ASN A 245 26.31 -82.30 20.18
C ASN A 245 27.12 -81.04 20.49
N GLN A 246 28.27 -81.21 21.16
CA GLN A 246 29.24 -80.15 21.35
C GLN A 246 30.28 -80.18 20.21
N SER A 247 30.35 -79.11 19.41
CA SER A 247 31.28 -79.02 18.28
C SER A 247 32.76 -78.86 18.70
N ASN A 248 33.67 -78.93 17.73
CA ASN A 248 35.11 -78.74 17.93
C ASN A 248 35.43 -77.38 18.59
N TYR A 249 36.41 -77.40 19.50
CA TYR A 249 36.91 -76.24 20.25
C TYR A 249 35.85 -75.46 21.05
N ALA A 250 34.65 -76.00 21.23
CA ALA A 250 33.59 -75.34 21.96
C ALA A 250 33.78 -75.47 23.48
N ILE A 251 33.37 -74.45 24.23
CA ILE A 251 33.53 -74.36 25.68
C ILE A 251 32.14 -74.27 26.32
N ALA A 252 31.84 -75.17 27.25
CA ALA A 252 30.62 -75.21 28.04
C ALA A 252 30.99 -75.39 29.52
N ILE A 253 30.86 -74.34 30.33
CA ILE A 253 31.25 -74.35 31.74
C ILE A 253 30.07 -73.82 32.56
N GLY A 254 29.43 -74.68 33.35
CA GLY A 254 28.26 -74.37 34.16
C GLY A 254 27.15 -75.41 34.03
N ASN A 255 26.17 -75.35 34.94
CA ASN A 255 25.03 -76.27 34.90
C ASN A 255 24.14 -75.99 33.68
N TYR A 256 23.96 -77.00 32.81
CA TYR A 256 23.32 -76.92 31.49
C TYR A 256 23.91 -75.85 30.54
N ALA A 257 25.18 -75.48 30.70
CA ALA A 257 25.88 -74.64 29.72
C ALA A 257 26.01 -75.40 28.39
N GLY A 258 25.70 -74.79 27.25
CA GLY A 258 25.85 -75.41 25.92
C GLY A 258 25.09 -76.74 25.76
N SER A 259 24.00 -76.95 26.50
CA SER A 259 23.42 -78.30 26.72
C SER A 259 22.97 -79.01 25.44
N ASN A 260 22.50 -78.29 24.42
CA ASN A 260 21.97 -78.87 23.19
C ASN A 260 22.41 -78.07 21.96
N ASN A 261 23.18 -78.70 21.07
CA ASN A 261 23.70 -78.13 19.83
C ASN A 261 24.55 -76.86 20.06
N GLN A 262 25.81 -77.04 20.42
CA GLN A 262 26.79 -75.96 20.55
C GLN A 262 27.68 -75.89 19.29
N GLY A 263 27.70 -74.72 18.63
CA GLY A 263 28.47 -74.47 17.41
C GLY A 263 29.99 -74.50 17.61
N SER A 264 30.73 -74.62 16.49
CA SER A 264 32.20 -74.67 16.49
C SER A 264 32.79 -73.40 17.11
N THR A 265 33.82 -73.57 17.95
CA THR A 265 34.48 -72.47 18.71
C THR A 265 33.57 -71.62 19.62
N ALA A 266 32.32 -72.04 19.86
CA ALA A 266 31.39 -71.27 20.67
C ALA A 266 31.69 -71.38 22.18
N ILE A 267 31.36 -70.35 22.94
CA ILE A 267 31.61 -70.24 24.38
C ILE A 267 30.29 -70.12 25.14
N ALA A 268 30.07 -70.97 26.13
CA ALA A 268 28.95 -70.97 27.05
C ALA A 268 29.46 -71.06 28.49
N LEU A 269 29.40 -69.98 29.27
CA LEU A 269 29.89 -69.90 30.64
C LEU A 269 28.79 -69.40 31.59
N GLY A 270 28.26 -70.28 32.43
CA GLY A 270 27.20 -69.97 33.41
C GLY A 270 26.01 -70.91 33.33
N ARG A 271 25.09 -70.81 34.30
CA ARG A 271 23.91 -71.67 34.38
C ARG A 271 22.95 -71.40 33.21
N ASN A 272 22.63 -72.42 32.41
CA ASN A 272 21.82 -72.32 31.19
C ASN A 272 22.36 -71.30 30.15
N ALA A 273 23.66 -71.00 30.14
CA ALA A 273 24.29 -70.20 29.09
C ALA A 273 24.34 -71.01 27.79
N GLY A 274 23.96 -70.44 26.63
CA GLY A 274 23.96 -71.15 25.35
C GLY A 274 23.12 -72.43 25.35
N TYR A 275 22.07 -72.51 26.18
CA TYR A 275 21.38 -73.75 26.54
C TYR A 275 20.83 -74.56 25.34
N SER A 276 20.38 -73.87 24.29
CA SER A 276 19.82 -74.52 23.09
C SER A 276 20.08 -73.74 21.82
N ASN A 277 20.73 -74.41 20.85
CA ASN A 277 21.10 -73.89 19.53
C ASN A 277 21.96 -72.62 19.63
N GLN A 278 23.22 -72.81 20.02
CA GLN A 278 24.25 -71.76 19.99
C GLN A 278 25.03 -71.82 18.67
N GLY A 279 25.07 -70.69 17.95
CA GLY A 279 25.73 -70.55 16.65
C GLY A 279 27.25 -70.68 16.67
N ILE A 280 27.85 -70.68 15.48
CA ILE A 280 29.30 -70.75 15.25
C ILE A 280 29.96 -69.49 15.80
N SER A 281 31.06 -69.66 16.54
CA SER A 281 31.83 -68.57 17.17
C SER A 281 31.03 -67.66 18.11
N ALA A 282 29.85 -68.11 18.57
CA ALA A 282 28.98 -67.32 19.44
C ALA A 282 29.45 -67.38 20.91
N ILE A 283 29.23 -66.29 21.64
CA ILE A 283 29.66 -66.14 23.04
C ILE A 283 28.43 -65.94 23.92
N ALA A 284 28.26 -66.78 24.94
CA ALA A 284 27.22 -66.70 25.97
C ALA A 284 27.86 -66.81 27.36
N ILE A 285 27.92 -65.70 28.10
CA ILE A 285 28.57 -65.64 29.42
C ILE A 285 27.60 -65.00 30.42
N GLY A 286 27.18 -65.74 31.43
CA GLY A 286 26.19 -65.34 32.44
C GLY A 286 25.02 -66.32 32.53
N SER A 287 24.29 -66.29 33.65
CA SER A 287 23.12 -67.16 33.80
C SER A 287 22.04 -66.78 32.78
N TYR A 288 21.58 -67.77 32.01
CA TYR A 288 20.65 -67.61 30.89
C TYR A 288 21.12 -66.67 29.74
N ALA A 289 22.41 -66.39 29.60
CA ALA A 289 22.92 -65.72 28.40
C ALA A 289 22.71 -66.61 27.16
N GLY A 290 22.20 -66.07 26.04
CA GLY A 290 22.01 -66.84 24.80
C GLY A 290 21.14 -68.09 24.96
N ASN A 291 20.10 -68.04 25.81
CA ASN A 291 19.42 -69.26 26.29
C ASN A 291 18.72 -70.06 25.17
N LYS A 292 18.06 -69.38 24.23
CA LYS A 292 17.33 -70.00 23.12
C LYS A 292 17.62 -69.30 21.80
N ARG A 293 18.22 -70.04 20.86
CA ARG A 293 18.58 -69.58 19.51
C ARG A 293 19.48 -68.34 19.54
N GLN A 294 20.78 -68.60 19.65
CA GLN A 294 21.83 -67.60 19.51
C GLN A 294 22.50 -67.76 18.14
N GLY A 295 22.50 -66.72 17.31
CA GLY A 295 23.04 -66.75 15.94
C GLY A 295 24.57 -66.72 15.86
N ASP A 296 25.12 -66.97 14.68
CA ASP A 296 26.55 -67.00 14.44
C ASP A 296 27.22 -65.64 14.76
N TYR A 297 28.45 -65.68 15.26
CA TYR A 297 29.27 -64.52 15.65
C TYR A 297 28.63 -63.56 16.68
N SER A 298 27.55 -63.96 17.34
CA SER A 298 26.85 -63.11 18.31
C SER A 298 27.44 -63.19 19.73
N ILE A 299 27.24 -62.13 20.50
CA ILE A 299 27.73 -61.97 21.88
C ILE A 299 26.56 -61.77 22.82
N ALA A 300 26.50 -62.55 23.90
CA ALA A 300 25.57 -62.43 25.01
C ALA A 300 26.36 -62.48 26.33
N LEU A 301 26.49 -61.35 27.02
CA LEU A 301 27.27 -61.20 28.26
C LEU A 301 26.40 -60.56 29.35
N GLY A 302 25.95 -61.35 30.32
CA GLY A 302 25.14 -60.90 31.45
C GLY A 302 23.98 -61.83 31.82
N PHE A 303 23.27 -61.51 32.89
CA PHE A 303 22.07 -62.26 33.29
C PHE A 303 20.94 -62.04 32.28
N GLY A 304 20.56 -63.10 31.56
CA GLY A 304 19.50 -63.02 30.53
C GLY A 304 19.82 -62.16 29.31
N ALA A 305 21.10 -61.89 29.01
CA ALA A 305 21.50 -61.24 27.76
C ALA A 305 21.19 -62.15 26.56
N GLY A 306 20.59 -61.64 25.49
CA GLY A 306 20.24 -62.45 24.30
C GLY A 306 19.36 -63.66 24.63
N TYR A 307 18.45 -63.55 25.61
CA TYR A 307 17.73 -64.68 26.19
C TYR A 307 16.94 -65.51 25.17
N THR A 308 16.29 -64.84 24.20
CA THR A 308 15.46 -65.47 23.16
C THR A 308 15.64 -64.77 21.82
N ASP A 309 15.95 -65.57 20.79
CA ASP A 309 16.00 -65.17 19.38
C ASP A 309 16.97 -64.00 19.13
N GLN A 310 18.25 -64.26 19.42
CA GLN A 310 19.38 -63.41 19.07
C GLN A 310 19.89 -63.80 17.67
N GLN A 311 19.76 -62.92 16.69
CA GLN A 311 20.20 -63.17 15.31
C GLN A 311 21.73 -63.06 15.12
N ALA A 312 22.23 -63.34 13.92
CA ALA A 312 23.66 -63.32 13.60
C ALA A 312 24.31 -61.93 13.77
N SER A 313 25.60 -61.91 14.12
CA SER A 313 26.44 -60.71 14.25
C SER A 313 25.89 -59.64 15.22
N THR A 314 25.22 -60.07 16.29
CA THR A 314 24.59 -59.19 17.29
C THR A 314 25.40 -59.09 18.58
N ILE A 315 25.21 -57.99 19.32
CA ILE A 315 25.86 -57.77 20.62
C ILE A 315 24.78 -57.53 21.68
N ALA A 316 24.78 -58.31 22.75
CA ALA A 316 23.94 -58.15 23.94
C ALA A 316 24.81 -58.19 25.20
N ILE A 317 25.05 -57.05 25.84
CA ILE A 317 25.92 -56.94 27.03
C ILE A 317 25.17 -56.22 28.15
N GLY A 318 24.82 -56.93 29.21
CA GLY A 318 24.11 -56.40 30.38
C GLY A 318 22.99 -57.31 30.87
N ILE A 319 22.35 -56.92 31.97
CA ILE A 319 21.16 -57.61 32.49
C ILE A 319 20.01 -57.41 31.50
N TYR A 320 19.47 -58.51 30.97
CA TYR A 320 18.40 -58.51 29.96
C TYR A 320 18.63 -57.60 28.74
N ALA A 321 19.90 -57.41 28.33
CA ALA A 321 20.23 -56.74 27.07
C ALA A 321 19.79 -57.63 25.89
N GLY A 322 19.12 -57.07 24.88
CA GLY A 322 18.69 -57.81 23.68
C GLY A 322 17.83 -59.04 24.00
N ALA A 323 17.07 -59.04 25.08
CA ALA A 323 16.49 -60.26 25.66
C ALA A 323 15.46 -60.97 24.76
N SER A 324 14.73 -60.23 23.91
CA SER A 324 13.72 -60.80 23.02
C SER A 324 13.71 -60.14 21.65
N ASN A 325 13.87 -60.95 20.59
CA ASN A 325 13.89 -60.55 19.19
C ASN A 325 14.96 -59.48 18.89
N GLN A 326 16.23 -59.88 18.97
CA GLN A 326 17.36 -59.03 18.58
C GLN A 326 17.73 -59.30 17.12
N SER A 327 17.42 -58.38 16.21
CA SER A 327 17.64 -58.54 14.76
C SER A 327 19.12 -58.46 14.35
N THR A 328 19.45 -58.94 13.15
CA THR A 328 20.83 -59.03 12.62
C THR A 328 21.59 -57.70 12.69
N ASN A 329 22.89 -57.76 12.99
CA ASN A 329 23.81 -56.61 13.11
C ASN A 329 23.45 -55.57 14.20
N SER A 330 22.52 -55.88 15.13
CA SER A 330 22.12 -54.94 16.18
C SER A 330 22.97 -55.03 17.46
N ILE A 331 23.01 -53.93 18.21
CA ILE A 331 23.83 -53.76 19.41
C ILE A 331 22.93 -53.36 20.58
N ALA A 332 23.03 -54.06 21.70
CA ALA A 332 22.33 -53.81 22.95
C ALA A 332 23.33 -53.88 24.11
N ILE A 333 23.73 -52.74 24.68
CA ILE A 333 24.73 -52.65 25.75
C ILE A 333 24.14 -51.85 26.92
N GLY A 334 23.75 -52.52 28.00
CA GLY A 334 23.18 -51.91 29.20
C GLY A 334 22.04 -52.74 29.79
N ASN A 335 21.68 -52.43 31.03
CA ASN A 335 20.58 -53.08 31.73
C ASN A 335 19.23 -52.74 31.04
N TYR A 336 18.51 -53.74 30.54
CA TYR A 336 17.32 -53.62 29.67
C TYR A 336 17.54 -52.83 28.36
N ALA A 337 18.77 -52.74 27.84
CA ALA A 337 19.02 -52.16 26.51
C ALA A 337 18.43 -53.07 25.42
N GLY A 338 17.67 -52.52 24.46
CA GLY A 338 17.08 -53.30 23.36
C GLY A 338 16.22 -54.49 23.82
N TYR A 339 15.57 -54.39 24.99
CA TYR A 339 14.95 -55.52 25.70
C TYR A 339 13.95 -56.33 24.85
N SER A 340 13.13 -55.65 24.05
CA SER A 340 12.11 -56.28 23.21
C SER A 340 11.94 -55.61 21.86
N ASN A 341 12.10 -56.41 20.81
CA ASN A 341 11.93 -56.05 19.39
C ASN A 341 12.90 -54.94 18.95
N GLN A 342 14.17 -55.31 18.79
CA GLN A 342 15.21 -54.44 18.23
C GLN A 342 15.35 -54.69 16.72
N GLY A 343 15.11 -53.66 15.92
CA GLY A 343 15.18 -53.69 14.45
C GLY A 343 16.58 -53.94 13.88
N PHE A 344 16.63 -54.26 12.60
CA PHE A 344 17.88 -54.53 11.86
C PHE A 344 18.89 -53.38 12.07
N GLY A 345 20.18 -53.70 12.25
CA GLY A 345 21.26 -52.71 12.38
C GLY A 345 21.11 -51.67 13.51
N SER A 346 20.15 -51.82 14.42
CA SER A 346 19.85 -50.78 15.43
C SER A 346 20.77 -50.87 16.65
N VAL A 347 21.04 -49.72 17.28
CA VAL A 347 21.98 -49.57 18.39
C VAL A 347 21.25 -49.07 19.62
N ALA A 348 21.36 -49.78 20.74
CA ALA A 348 20.85 -49.43 22.05
C ALA A 348 21.99 -49.51 23.09
N ILE A 349 22.46 -48.37 23.59
CA ILE A 349 23.56 -48.31 24.57
C ILE A 349 23.13 -47.46 25.76
N GLY A 350 22.97 -48.08 26.93
CA GLY A 350 22.55 -47.44 28.18
C GLY A 350 21.44 -48.21 28.90
N ASN A 351 21.22 -47.88 30.17
CA ASN A 351 20.11 -48.46 30.93
C ASN A 351 18.76 -48.06 30.30
N ALA A 352 17.96 -49.06 29.93
CA ALA A 352 16.68 -48.94 29.24
C ALA A 352 16.72 -48.15 27.90
N ALA A 353 17.87 -48.10 27.21
CA ALA A 353 17.96 -47.56 25.86
C ALA A 353 17.22 -48.47 24.86
N GLY A 354 16.39 -47.92 23.98
CA GLY A 354 15.68 -48.69 22.95
C GLY A 354 14.80 -49.83 23.50
N LYS A 355 14.30 -49.70 24.74
CA LYS A 355 13.76 -50.83 25.52
C LYS A 355 12.56 -51.51 24.84
N PHE A 356 11.62 -50.73 24.32
CA PHE A 356 10.38 -51.22 23.72
C PHE A 356 10.22 -50.71 22.28
N PHE A 357 10.26 -51.62 21.30
CA PHE A 357 10.04 -51.33 19.89
C PHE A 357 11.02 -50.28 19.34
N GLN A 358 12.29 -50.67 19.22
CA GLN A 358 13.32 -49.86 18.57
C GLN A 358 13.42 -50.24 17.09
N GLY A 359 13.26 -49.27 16.18
CA GLY A 359 13.41 -49.47 14.74
C GLY A 359 12.38 -50.42 14.16
N ASN A 360 11.12 -50.37 14.63
CA ASN A 360 10.07 -51.31 14.23
C ASN A 360 8.82 -50.56 13.74
N TYR A 361 8.27 -51.02 12.61
CA TYR A 361 7.21 -50.31 11.86
C TYR A 361 5.84 -50.97 12.05
N TYR A 362 4.88 -50.20 12.54
CA TYR A 362 3.45 -50.52 12.57
C TYR A 362 2.70 -49.57 11.61
N THR A 363 1.76 -49.99 10.76
CA THR A 363 1.29 -51.35 10.41
C THR A 363 0.49 -51.24 9.09
N GLY A 364 0.62 -52.19 8.15
CA GLY A 364 -0.29 -52.25 7.00
C GLY A 364 0.19 -53.09 5.82
N ASN A 365 -0.65 -54.01 5.33
CA ASN A 365 -0.43 -54.75 4.08
C ASN A 365 -0.32 -53.78 2.89
N TYR A 366 0.86 -53.68 2.25
CA TYR A 366 1.04 -53.86 0.80
C TYR A 366 2.53 -53.71 0.41
N TYR A 367 2.99 -54.55 -0.54
CA TYR A 367 4.28 -54.52 -1.25
C TYR A 367 5.61 -54.64 -0.46
N GLY A 368 6.08 -55.89 -0.35
CA GLY A 368 7.27 -56.29 -1.11
C GLY A 368 8.68 -56.08 -0.52
N ASN A 369 9.17 -57.10 0.18
CA ASN A 369 10.53 -57.65 0.00
C ASN A 369 11.76 -56.71 0.05
N TYR A 370 11.91 -55.91 1.11
CA TYR A 370 13.24 -55.50 1.60
C TYR A 370 13.27 -55.53 3.14
N GLY A 371 14.03 -56.46 3.73
CA GLY A 371 14.14 -56.67 5.18
C GLY A 371 14.98 -55.63 5.94
N ASN A 372 15.00 -54.37 5.47
CA ASN A 372 15.84 -53.27 5.98
C ASN A 372 15.05 -52.23 6.81
N SER A 373 13.92 -52.61 7.40
CA SER A 373 13.21 -51.79 8.39
C SER A 373 13.95 -51.81 9.73
N GLY A 374 14.98 -50.97 9.83
CA GLY A 374 15.78 -50.76 11.02
C GLY A 374 17.13 -50.12 10.66
N ASN A 375 17.54 -49.13 11.46
CA ASN A 375 18.87 -48.46 11.50
C ASN A 375 18.83 -47.34 12.56
N SER A 376 18.19 -47.59 13.71
CA SER A 376 17.91 -46.57 14.72
C SER A 376 18.96 -46.57 15.83
N ILE A 377 19.24 -45.38 16.40
CA ILE A 377 20.28 -45.20 17.42
C ILE A 377 19.64 -44.70 18.71
N ALA A 378 19.88 -45.38 19.82
CA ALA A 378 19.49 -45.00 21.17
C ALA A 378 20.70 -45.11 22.10
N ILE A 379 21.33 -43.99 22.47
CA ILE A 379 22.54 -43.97 23.31
C ILE A 379 22.30 -43.06 24.52
N GLY A 380 22.00 -43.65 25.67
CA GLY A 380 21.75 -42.94 26.92
C GLY A 380 20.72 -43.64 27.80
N ASN A 381 20.65 -43.22 29.06
CA ASN A 381 19.65 -43.72 30.00
C ASN A 381 18.23 -43.29 29.56
N TYR A 382 17.35 -44.27 29.31
CA TYR A 382 16.01 -44.07 28.72
C TYR A 382 15.99 -43.35 27.35
N ALA A 383 17.10 -43.40 26.57
CA ALA A 383 17.10 -42.92 25.19
C ALA A 383 16.22 -43.84 24.32
N GLY A 384 15.33 -43.29 23.49
CA GLY A 384 14.44 -44.07 22.62
C GLY A 384 13.61 -45.13 23.36
N TYR A 385 13.22 -44.87 24.61
CA TYR A 385 12.67 -45.87 25.54
C TYR A 385 11.46 -46.64 25.00
N SER A 386 10.54 -45.96 24.31
CA SER A 386 9.37 -46.57 23.65
C SER A 386 9.05 -45.90 22.31
N ASN A 387 8.73 -46.74 21.31
CA ASN A 387 8.31 -46.32 19.96
C ASN A 387 9.34 -45.40 19.27
N GLN A 388 10.57 -45.91 19.10
CA GLN A 388 11.56 -45.30 18.22
C GLN A 388 11.41 -45.90 16.81
N THR A 389 11.05 -45.09 15.83
CA THR A 389 10.82 -45.54 14.45
C THR A 389 12.12 -45.67 13.63
N ASN A 390 12.01 -46.02 12.35
CA ASN A 390 13.16 -46.24 11.46
C ASN A 390 14.03 -44.98 11.32
N TYR A 391 15.35 -45.19 11.20
CA TYR A 391 16.38 -44.15 11.00
C TYR A 391 16.43 -43.04 12.06
N ALA A 392 15.68 -43.17 13.15
CA ALA A 392 15.64 -42.18 14.22
C ALA A 392 16.87 -42.28 15.13
N VAL A 393 17.33 -41.14 15.63
CA VAL A 393 18.51 -41.01 16.50
C VAL A 393 18.12 -40.35 17.82
N ALA A 394 18.44 -41.00 18.93
CA ALA A 394 18.20 -40.55 20.30
C ALA A 394 19.49 -40.69 21.12
N ILE A 395 20.14 -39.59 21.48
CA ILE A 395 21.40 -39.60 22.23
C ILE A 395 21.28 -38.69 23.46
N GLY A 396 21.36 -39.27 24.66
CA GLY A 396 21.28 -38.58 25.94
C GLY A 396 20.16 -39.09 26.85
N TYR A 397 20.18 -38.64 28.11
CA TYR A 397 19.17 -38.99 29.12
C TYR A 397 17.76 -38.57 28.68
N ASN A 398 16.81 -39.52 28.58
CA ASN A 398 15.45 -39.32 28.07
C ASN A 398 15.35 -38.68 26.66
N ALA A 399 16.38 -38.78 25.82
CA ALA A 399 16.28 -38.33 24.42
C ALA A 399 15.29 -39.21 23.65
N GLY A 400 14.36 -38.62 22.89
CA GLY A 400 13.39 -39.37 22.07
C GLY A 400 12.54 -40.38 22.84
N SER A 401 12.30 -40.17 24.15
CA SER A 401 11.88 -41.26 25.05
C SER A 401 10.52 -41.90 24.74
N ASN A 402 9.59 -41.14 24.14
CA ASN A 402 8.24 -41.62 23.83
C ASN A 402 7.78 -41.03 22.48
N ASN A 403 7.49 -41.90 21.51
CA ASN A 403 7.01 -41.55 20.16
C ASN A 403 7.99 -40.62 19.41
N GLN A 404 9.08 -41.20 18.91
CA GLN A 404 10.01 -40.51 18.02
C GLN A 404 9.70 -40.87 16.56
N GLY A 405 9.33 -39.86 15.76
CA GLY A 405 8.98 -39.99 14.34
C GLY A 405 10.14 -40.39 13.43
N GLU A 406 9.79 -40.82 12.21
CA GLU A 406 10.76 -41.41 11.27
C GLU A 406 11.81 -40.36 10.86
N PHE A 407 13.07 -40.78 10.73
CA PHE A 407 14.22 -39.90 10.47
C PHE A 407 14.43 -38.76 11.48
N ALA A 408 13.78 -38.78 12.65
CA ALA A 408 13.92 -37.71 13.63
C ALA A 408 15.22 -37.80 14.44
N LEU A 409 15.77 -36.64 14.79
CA LEU A 409 17.03 -36.48 15.51
C LEU A 409 16.77 -35.87 16.89
N ALA A 410 17.19 -36.53 17.96
CA ALA A 410 17.08 -36.06 19.34
C ALA A 410 18.42 -36.26 20.06
N ILE A 411 19.17 -35.18 20.29
CA ILE A 411 20.48 -35.23 20.97
C ILE A 411 20.47 -34.25 22.14
N GLY A 412 20.60 -34.75 23.36
CA GLY A 412 20.65 -33.99 24.61
C GLY A 412 19.64 -34.46 25.66
N ARG A 413 19.84 -34.00 26.90
CA ARG A 413 18.98 -34.36 28.03
C ARG A 413 17.53 -33.90 27.80
N ASN A 414 16.58 -34.83 27.73
CA ASN A 414 15.16 -34.60 27.39
C ASN A 414 14.94 -33.95 25.99
N ALA A 415 15.86 -34.10 25.05
CA ALA A 415 15.64 -33.66 23.66
C ALA A 415 14.55 -34.53 23.00
N GLY A 416 13.58 -33.92 22.31
CA GLY A 416 12.51 -34.66 21.62
C GLY A 416 11.71 -35.61 22.53
N ARG A 417 11.61 -35.31 23.84
CA ARG A 417 11.25 -36.30 24.88
C ARG A 417 9.90 -36.99 24.63
N THR A 418 8.87 -36.24 24.23
CA THR A 418 7.51 -36.74 24.00
C THR A 418 6.91 -36.15 22.72
N ASN A 419 6.48 -37.02 21.80
CA ASN A 419 5.87 -36.67 20.51
C ASN A 419 6.76 -35.78 19.64
N GLN A 420 7.82 -36.37 19.09
CA GLN A 420 8.66 -35.74 18.07
C GLN A 420 8.17 -36.14 16.68
N GLY A 421 7.80 -35.17 15.84
CA GLY A 421 7.31 -35.39 14.48
C GLY A 421 8.35 -35.99 13.52
N THR A 422 7.88 -36.48 12.37
CA THR A 422 8.72 -37.04 11.29
C THR A 422 9.70 -35.97 10.78
N PHE A 423 10.95 -36.35 10.48
CA PHE A 423 12.06 -35.47 10.07
C PHE A 423 12.41 -34.33 11.06
N ALA A 424 11.89 -34.34 12.28
CA ALA A 424 12.14 -33.26 13.23
C ALA A 424 13.52 -33.36 13.89
N VAL A 425 14.12 -32.20 14.21
CA VAL A 425 15.45 -32.10 14.83
C VAL A 425 15.34 -31.44 16.20
N ALA A 426 15.89 -32.07 17.23
CA ALA A 426 15.98 -31.58 18.60
C ALA A 426 17.42 -31.76 19.12
N LEU A 427 18.21 -30.68 19.15
CA LEU A 427 19.61 -30.70 19.59
C LEU A 427 19.81 -29.74 20.77
N GLY A 428 20.00 -30.28 21.97
CA GLY A 428 20.22 -29.53 23.21
C GLY A 428 19.34 -30.00 24.37
N SER A 429 19.70 -29.60 25.60
CA SER A 429 18.91 -29.96 26.78
C SER A 429 17.49 -29.40 26.68
N SER A 430 16.51 -30.30 26.65
CA SER A 430 15.06 -30.01 26.54
C SER A 430 14.67 -29.24 25.27
N ALA A 431 15.44 -29.40 24.19
CA ALA A 431 15.03 -28.97 22.85
C ALA A 431 13.84 -29.82 22.36
N GLY A 432 12.82 -29.22 21.74
CA GLY A 432 11.67 -29.95 21.17
C GLY A 432 10.95 -30.87 22.17
N SER A 433 10.99 -30.56 23.48
CA SER A 433 10.75 -31.57 24.53
C SER A 433 9.32 -32.11 24.62
N ASN A 434 8.34 -31.40 24.06
CA ASN A 434 6.94 -31.80 24.08
C ASN A 434 6.18 -31.24 22.86
N ASN A 435 5.64 -32.13 22.02
CA ASN A 435 4.92 -31.80 20.78
C ASN A 435 5.77 -30.93 19.83
N GLN A 436 6.76 -31.56 19.20
CA GLN A 436 7.51 -30.97 18.08
C GLN A 436 6.84 -31.37 16.75
N GLY A 437 6.42 -30.40 15.95
CA GLY A 437 5.77 -30.63 14.65
C GLY A 437 6.67 -31.33 13.63
N ASN A 438 6.05 -31.88 12.58
CA ASN A 438 6.77 -32.52 11.47
C ASN A 438 7.74 -31.52 10.81
N SER A 439 8.93 -32.00 10.47
CA SER A 439 10.03 -31.23 9.86
C SER A 439 10.42 -29.96 10.64
N ALA A 440 10.09 -29.88 11.93
CA ALA A 440 10.45 -28.75 12.77
C ALA A 440 11.84 -28.94 13.38
N VAL A 441 12.54 -27.83 13.62
CA VAL A 441 13.94 -27.82 14.07
C VAL A 441 14.07 -27.00 15.35
N ALA A 442 14.65 -27.61 16.38
CA ALA A 442 14.89 -27.03 17.69
C ALA A 442 16.36 -27.27 18.08
N ILE A 443 17.20 -26.24 18.04
CA ILE A 443 18.64 -26.33 18.35
C ILE A 443 18.97 -25.33 19.46
N GLY A 444 19.18 -25.82 20.67
CA GLY A 444 19.54 -25.01 21.83
C GLY A 444 18.90 -25.49 23.13
N ASN A 445 19.42 -25.00 24.25
CA ASN A 445 18.86 -25.28 25.57
C ASN A 445 17.45 -24.64 25.69
N TYR A 446 16.42 -25.48 25.86
CA TYR A 446 14.99 -25.14 25.79
C TYR A 446 14.49 -24.50 24.47
N ALA A 447 15.17 -24.74 23.34
CA ALA A 447 14.65 -24.34 22.02
C ALA A 447 13.38 -25.14 21.67
N GLY A 448 12.33 -24.50 21.14
CA GLY A 448 11.10 -25.19 20.71
C GLY A 448 10.46 -26.06 21.81
N LYS A 449 10.64 -25.72 23.09
CA LYS A 449 10.43 -26.64 24.23
C LYS A 449 9.04 -27.28 24.26
N THR A 450 7.99 -26.51 23.97
CA THR A 450 6.59 -26.95 24.00
C THR A 450 5.78 -26.35 22.86
N ASN A 451 5.06 -27.19 22.11
CA ASN A 451 4.18 -26.80 20.99
C ASN A 451 4.94 -26.02 19.91
N GLN A 452 5.84 -26.71 19.19
CA GLN A 452 6.49 -26.16 18.00
C GLN A 452 5.68 -26.54 16.75
N GLY A 453 5.29 -25.55 15.95
CA GLY A 453 4.53 -25.74 14.71
C GLY A 453 5.26 -26.58 13.65
N ILE A 454 4.49 -27.10 12.69
CA ILE A 454 5.02 -27.83 11.52
C ILE A 454 5.92 -26.88 10.70
N TYR A 455 7.06 -27.38 10.23
CA TYR A 455 8.14 -26.61 9.55
C TYR A 455 8.69 -25.39 10.32
N ALA A 456 8.47 -25.28 11.63
CA ALA A 456 8.98 -24.16 12.40
C ALA A 456 10.47 -24.35 12.78
N LEU A 457 11.22 -23.24 12.82
CA LEU A 457 12.65 -23.22 13.10
C LEU A 457 12.92 -22.44 14.41
N ALA A 458 13.56 -23.08 15.38
CA ALA A 458 13.95 -22.50 16.67
C ALA A 458 15.42 -22.81 16.97
N ILE A 459 16.30 -21.82 16.82
CA ILE A 459 17.74 -21.97 17.08
C ILE A 459 18.18 -20.93 18.12
N GLY A 460 18.66 -21.38 19.27
CA GLY A 460 19.13 -20.54 20.37
C GLY A 460 18.61 -20.99 21.73
N ASN A 461 19.25 -20.50 22.79
CA ASN A 461 18.77 -20.72 24.16
C ASN A 461 17.42 -20.02 24.36
N TYR A 462 16.37 -20.76 24.75
CA TYR A 462 14.98 -20.31 24.81
C TYR A 462 14.36 -19.77 23.49
N ALA A 463 14.94 -20.08 22.32
CA ALA A 463 14.33 -19.73 21.04
C ALA A 463 13.00 -20.49 20.83
N GLY A 464 11.91 -19.83 20.43
CA GLY A 464 10.62 -20.48 20.14
C GLY A 464 10.05 -21.31 21.30
N LYS A 465 10.41 -20.98 22.55
CA LYS A 465 10.28 -21.87 23.72
C LYS A 465 8.86 -22.38 23.95
N THR A 466 7.84 -21.54 23.79
CA THR A 466 6.43 -21.94 23.97
C THR A 466 5.52 -21.36 22.88
N ASN A 467 4.72 -22.22 22.23
CA ASN A 467 3.74 -21.84 21.20
C ASN A 467 4.38 -21.11 20.02
N GLN A 468 5.17 -21.83 19.22
CA GLN A 468 5.69 -21.33 17.95
C GLN A 468 4.75 -21.71 16.80
N GLY A 469 4.29 -20.73 16.02
CA GLY A 469 3.39 -20.93 14.89
C GLY A 469 3.96 -21.81 13.76
N ILE A 470 3.07 -22.26 12.88
CA ILE A 470 3.44 -23.02 11.67
C ILE A 470 4.30 -22.13 10.76
N TYR A 471 5.37 -22.69 10.18
CA TYR A 471 6.38 -21.97 9.37
C TYR A 471 7.07 -20.77 10.06
N ALA A 472 6.99 -20.65 11.40
CA ALA A 472 7.61 -19.53 12.10
C ALA A 472 9.12 -19.75 12.34
N LEU A 473 9.87 -18.64 12.40
CA LEU A 473 11.32 -18.61 12.52
C LEU A 473 11.74 -17.87 13.80
N ALA A 474 12.50 -18.52 14.66
CA ALA A 474 13.11 -17.96 15.88
C ALA A 474 14.61 -18.29 15.91
N LEU A 475 15.48 -17.30 15.74
CA LEU A 475 16.94 -17.46 15.71
C LEU A 475 17.62 -16.45 16.64
N GLY A 476 18.08 -16.90 17.82
CA GLY A 476 18.74 -16.08 18.82
C GLY A 476 18.41 -16.50 20.25
N ASN A 477 19.13 -15.96 21.25
CA ASN A 477 18.75 -16.17 22.64
C ASN A 477 17.40 -15.50 22.90
N SER A 478 16.43 -16.26 23.41
CA SER A 478 15.08 -15.79 23.73
C SER A 478 14.32 -15.15 22.56
N ALA A 479 14.68 -15.47 21.31
CA ALA A 479 13.94 -15.07 20.12
C ALA A 479 12.60 -15.82 20.05
N GLY A 480 11.48 -15.15 19.80
CA GLY A 480 10.16 -15.79 19.72
C GLY A 480 9.78 -16.59 20.99
N ASN A 481 10.28 -16.19 22.16
CA ASN A 481 10.27 -16.99 23.39
C ASN A 481 8.85 -17.45 23.79
N THR A 482 7.82 -16.60 23.69
CA THR A 482 6.43 -16.98 23.94
C THR A 482 5.44 -16.41 22.93
N ASN A 483 4.58 -17.26 22.37
CA ASN A 483 3.49 -16.91 21.44
C ASN A 483 3.99 -16.20 20.17
N GLN A 484 4.64 -16.98 19.29
CA GLN A 484 5.01 -16.52 17.95
C GLN A 484 3.93 -16.91 16.93
N GLY A 485 3.42 -15.95 16.17
CA GLY A 485 2.38 -16.15 15.16
C GLY A 485 2.80 -17.02 13.97
N ILE A 486 1.82 -17.38 13.13
CA ILE A 486 2.03 -18.16 11.91
C ILE A 486 2.86 -17.33 10.92
N PHE A 487 3.85 -17.95 10.26
CA PHE A 487 4.82 -17.30 9.35
C PHE A 487 5.61 -16.11 9.96
N ALA A 488 5.62 -15.95 11.28
CA ALA A 488 6.33 -14.84 11.92
C ALA A 488 7.85 -15.12 12.03
N VAL A 489 8.65 -14.06 11.96
CA VAL A 489 10.12 -14.12 11.95
C VAL A 489 10.67 -13.33 13.13
N ALA A 490 11.52 -13.95 13.95
CA ALA A 490 12.22 -13.35 15.08
C ALA A 490 13.70 -13.74 15.03
N LEU A 491 14.59 -12.79 14.77
CA LEU A 491 16.03 -13.03 14.64
C LEU A 491 16.82 -12.00 15.45
N GLY A 492 17.56 -12.45 16.46
CA GLY A 492 18.34 -11.59 17.37
C GLY A 492 18.12 -11.93 18.84
N PHE A 493 18.89 -11.30 19.74
CA PHE A 493 18.67 -11.44 21.18
C PHE A 493 17.32 -10.84 21.57
N SER A 494 16.44 -11.64 22.16
CA SER A 494 15.09 -11.24 22.58
C SER A 494 14.23 -10.58 21.49
N ALA A 495 14.49 -10.88 20.21
CA ALA A 495 13.61 -10.47 19.10
C ALA A 495 12.25 -11.16 19.22
N GLY A 496 11.13 -10.44 19.06
CA GLY A 496 9.79 -11.01 19.14
C GLY A 496 9.52 -11.76 20.46
N ASN A 497 10.10 -11.32 21.59
CA ASN A 497 10.18 -12.11 22.83
C ASN A 497 8.80 -12.57 23.33
N THR A 498 7.79 -11.68 23.24
CA THR A 498 6.42 -11.95 23.70
C THR A 498 5.37 -11.45 22.70
N ASN A 499 4.41 -12.31 22.35
CA ASN A 499 3.23 -12.00 21.53
C ASN A 499 3.57 -11.36 20.16
N GLN A 500 4.09 -12.19 19.26
CA GLN A 500 4.32 -11.81 17.87
C GLN A 500 3.11 -12.17 17.00
N GLY A 501 2.55 -11.20 16.28
CA GLY A 501 1.42 -11.40 15.37
C GLY A 501 1.75 -12.28 14.15
N ASN A 502 0.72 -12.71 13.42
CA ASN A 502 0.91 -13.48 12.18
C ASN A 502 1.63 -12.64 11.12
N TYR A 503 2.54 -13.27 10.36
CA TYR A 503 3.39 -12.63 9.33
C TYR A 503 4.24 -11.44 9.83
N ALA A 504 4.44 -11.30 11.14
CA ALA A 504 5.22 -10.20 11.69
C ALA A 504 6.73 -10.51 11.64
N ILE A 505 7.55 -9.46 11.48
CA ILE A 505 9.01 -9.57 11.33
C ILE A 505 9.70 -8.76 12.43
N ALA A 506 10.61 -9.40 13.16
CA ALA A 506 11.43 -8.83 14.22
C ALA A 506 12.91 -9.21 13.99
N LEU A 507 13.74 -8.25 13.59
CA LEU A 507 15.15 -8.48 13.25
C LEU A 507 16.07 -7.51 14.02
N GLY A 508 16.79 -8.01 15.02
CA GLY A 508 17.71 -7.24 15.86
C GLY A 508 17.48 -7.44 17.36
N THR A 509 18.42 -6.94 18.16
CA THR A 509 18.34 -7.03 19.63
C THR A 509 17.11 -6.30 20.16
N ASN A 510 16.22 -7.01 20.84
CA ASN A 510 14.92 -6.54 21.33
C ASN A 510 14.00 -5.93 20.25
N ALA A 511 14.17 -6.27 18.97
CA ALA A 511 13.23 -5.87 17.92
C ALA A 511 11.87 -6.54 18.18
N GLY A 512 10.76 -5.80 18.13
CA GLY A 512 9.42 -6.35 18.38
C GLY A 512 9.26 -7.04 19.75
N TYR A 513 10.01 -6.61 20.77
CA TYR A 513 10.16 -7.34 22.04
C TYR A 513 8.84 -7.72 22.72
N SER A 514 7.83 -6.84 22.67
CA SER A 514 6.51 -7.09 23.25
C SER A 514 5.35 -6.54 22.41
N ASN A 515 4.34 -7.38 22.17
CA ASN A 515 3.09 -7.04 21.49
C ASN A 515 3.31 -6.44 20.09
N GLN A 516 3.80 -7.27 19.16
CA GLN A 516 3.91 -6.92 17.75
C GLN A 516 2.65 -7.33 16.99
N GLY A 517 1.97 -6.38 16.35
CA GLY A 517 0.75 -6.64 15.56
C GLY A 517 1.00 -7.47 14.29
N SER A 518 -0.08 -8.01 13.71
CA SER A 518 0.00 -8.80 12.48
C SER A 518 0.54 -7.97 11.31
N ASN A 519 1.35 -8.60 10.45
CA ASN A 519 2.10 -7.99 9.34
C ASN A 519 3.02 -6.81 9.73
N ALA A 520 3.32 -6.61 11.01
CA ALA A 520 4.19 -5.50 11.43
C ALA A 520 5.67 -5.86 11.26
N ILE A 521 6.50 -4.85 10.97
CA ILE A 521 7.93 -5.00 10.70
C ILE A 521 8.71 -4.19 11.73
N ALA A 522 9.66 -4.84 12.40
CA ALA A 522 10.59 -4.23 13.35
C ALA A 522 12.02 -4.68 13.01
N LEU A 523 12.89 -3.75 12.63
CA LEU A 523 14.25 -4.03 12.18
C LEU A 523 15.23 -3.03 12.82
N GLY A 524 16.17 -3.52 13.61
CA GLY A 524 17.14 -2.73 14.37
C GLY A 524 17.00 -2.89 15.88
N THR A 525 18.02 -2.44 16.62
CA THR A 525 18.05 -2.56 18.09
C THR A 525 16.92 -1.76 18.73
N ASN A 526 16.06 -2.43 19.50
CA ASN A 526 14.83 -1.92 20.10
C ASN A 526 13.83 -1.29 19.09
N ALA A 527 13.87 -1.68 17.81
CA ALA A 527 12.83 -1.28 16.86
C ALA A 527 11.49 -1.89 17.27
N GLY A 528 10.40 -1.13 17.31
CA GLY A 528 9.07 -1.64 17.69
C GLY A 528 9.03 -2.32 19.07
N TYR A 529 9.87 -1.90 20.02
CA TYR A 529 10.14 -2.61 21.28
C TYR A 529 8.86 -2.92 22.10
N SER A 530 7.87 -2.02 22.10
CA SER A 530 6.61 -2.23 22.80
C SER A 530 5.41 -1.66 22.06
N ASN A 531 4.36 -2.47 21.93
CA ASN A 531 3.04 -2.12 21.36
C ASN A 531 3.15 -1.56 19.92
N GLN A 532 3.56 -2.42 18.99
CA GLN A 532 3.55 -2.09 17.56
C GLN A 532 2.20 -2.49 16.94
N GLY A 533 1.47 -1.54 16.36
CA GLY A 533 0.18 -1.77 15.71
C GLY A 533 0.29 -2.63 14.45
N SER A 534 -0.83 -3.24 14.03
CA SER A 534 -0.88 -4.06 12.81
C SER A 534 -0.47 -3.27 11.55
N ASN A 535 0.25 -3.93 10.64
CA ASN A 535 0.86 -3.37 9.44
C ASN A 535 1.83 -2.20 9.67
N ALA A 536 2.29 -1.95 10.90
CA ALA A 536 3.20 -0.84 11.18
C ALA A 536 4.67 -1.22 10.88
N ILE A 537 5.49 -0.23 10.54
CA ILE A 537 6.90 -0.40 10.13
C ILE A 537 7.79 0.40 11.07
N ALA A 538 8.79 -0.26 11.65
CA ALA A 538 9.83 0.33 12.49
C ALA A 538 11.20 -0.15 11.99
N LEU A 539 12.00 0.74 11.40
CA LEU A 539 13.29 0.42 10.79
C LEU A 539 14.37 1.38 11.28
N GLY A 540 15.22 0.94 12.20
CA GLY A 540 16.27 1.73 12.82
C GLY A 540 16.37 1.51 14.33
N ARG A 541 17.43 2.03 14.93
CA ARG A 541 17.66 1.94 16.38
C ARG A 541 16.58 2.76 17.11
N ASN A 542 15.87 2.14 18.06
CA ASN A 542 14.73 2.74 18.77
C ASN A 542 13.64 3.35 17.86
N ALA A 543 13.52 2.93 16.59
CA ALA A 543 12.41 3.32 15.72
C ALA A 543 11.10 2.75 16.26
N GLY A 544 10.04 3.55 16.39
CA GLY A 544 8.75 3.10 16.94
C GLY A 544 8.85 2.42 18.32
N TYR A 545 9.80 2.84 19.17
CA TYR A 545 10.17 2.16 20.42
C TYR A 545 8.99 1.89 21.37
N SER A 546 8.07 2.85 21.54
CA SER A 546 6.84 2.64 22.30
C SER A 546 5.60 3.22 21.60
N ASN A 547 4.52 2.42 21.59
CA ASN A 547 3.19 2.78 21.10
C ASN A 547 3.18 3.30 19.66
N GLN A 548 3.41 2.41 18.70
CA GLN A 548 3.26 2.71 17.27
C GLN A 548 1.84 2.37 16.80
N GLY A 549 1.13 3.34 16.23
CA GLY A 549 -0.24 3.18 15.72
C GLY A 549 -0.35 2.22 14.53
N ARG A 550 -1.58 1.77 14.24
CA ARG A 550 -1.88 0.91 13.08
C ARG A 550 -1.47 1.59 11.77
N ASN A 551 -0.86 0.83 10.86
CA ASN A 551 -0.31 1.28 9.57
C ASN A 551 0.73 2.44 9.68
N ALA A 552 1.30 2.73 10.85
CA ALA A 552 2.27 3.81 10.99
C ALA A 552 3.68 3.40 10.55
N VAL A 553 4.50 4.37 10.12
CA VAL A 553 5.83 4.16 9.56
C VAL A 553 6.86 4.97 10.35
N ALA A 554 7.90 4.31 10.84
CA ALA A 554 9.03 4.89 11.56
C ALA A 554 10.33 4.36 10.96
N ILE A 555 11.11 5.20 10.28
CA ILE A 555 12.36 4.81 9.59
C ILE A 555 13.46 5.78 9.98
N GLY A 556 14.46 5.34 10.73
CA GLY A 556 15.56 6.15 11.24
C GLY A 556 15.85 5.91 12.73
N ASP A 557 16.97 6.46 13.21
CA ASP A 557 17.31 6.42 14.63
C ASP A 557 16.32 7.28 15.44
N TYR A 558 15.71 6.71 16.49
CA TYR A 558 14.62 7.33 17.27
C TYR A 558 13.42 7.87 16.45
N ALA A 559 13.22 7.46 15.19
CA ALA A 559 12.06 7.86 14.41
C ALA A 559 10.77 7.36 15.07
N GLY A 560 9.76 8.23 15.25
CA GLY A 560 8.46 7.87 15.84
C GLY A 560 8.55 7.24 17.25
N SER A 561 9.63 7.51 18.01
CA SER A 561 10.03 6.66 19.15
C SER A 561 9.01 6.52 20.29
N ASN A 562 8.15 7.51 20.52
CA ASN A 562 7.14 7.46 21.57
C ASN A 562 5.81 8.08 21.11
N ASN A 563 4.75 7.28 21.15
CA ASN A 563 3.38 7.66 20.77
C ASN A 563 3.29 8.18 19.32
N GLN A 564 3.35 7.26 18.36
CA GLN A 564 3.06 7.54 16.96
C GLN A 564 1.60 7.22 16.63
N GLY A 565 0.84 8.20 16.14
CA GLY A 565 -0.57 8.07 15.78
C GLY A 565 -0.84 7.08 14.65
N SER A 566 -2.11 6.72 14.45
CA SER A 566 -2.49 5.80 13.37
C SER A 566 -2.16 6.40 12.00
N SER A 567 -1.62 5.57 11.11
CA SER A 567 -1.23 5.95 9.74
C SER A 567 -0.27 7.16 9.65
N ALA A 568 0.48 7.46 10.72
CA ALA A 568 1.46 8.53 10.73
C ALA A 568 2.82 8.08 10.15
N VAL A 569 3.61 9.00 9.63
CA VAL A 569 4.88 8.74 8.94
C VAL A 569 6.00 9.54 9.60
N ALA A 570 7.08 8.87 10.00
CA ALA A 570 8.30 9.45 10.56
C ALA A 570 9.52 8.84 9.85
N ILE A 571 10.24 9.63 9.05
CA ILE A 571 11.39 9.16 8.26
C ILE A 571 12.57 10.12 8.47
N GLY A 572 13.60 9.67 9.18
CA GLY A 572 14.79 10.44 9.51
C GLY A 572 15.20 10.31 10.99
N ASP A 573 16.45 10.64 11.30
CA ASP A 573 16.94 10.66 12.68
C ASP A 573 16.15 11.67 13.53
N TYR A 574 15.60 11.19 14.65
CA TYR A 574 14.65 11.89 15.53
C TYR A 574 13.40 12.50 14.83
N ALA A 575 13.02 12.02 13.65
CA ALA A 575 11.77 12.44 13.00
C ALA A 575 10.56 11.97 13.81
N GLY A 576 9.57 12.85 14.07
CA GLY A 576 8.36 12.49 14.81
C GLY A 576 8.60 11.90 16.20
N LYS A 577 9.74 12.21 16.85
CA LYS A 577 10.30 11.49 18.01
C LYS A 577 9.28 11.24 19.12
N THR A 578 8.49 12.24 19.48
CA THR A 578 7.54 12.19 20.60
C THR A 578 6.21 12.87 20.24
N ASN A 579 5.10 12.14 20.45
CA ASN A 579 3.73 12.61 20.24
C ASN A 579 3.50 13.08 18.79
N GLN A 580 3.44 12.13 17.86
CA GLN A 580 3.02 12.37 16.48
C GLN A 580 1.53 12.02 16.34
N GLY A 581 0.72 12.94 15.84
CA GLY A 581 -0.73 12.80 15.67
C GLY A 581 -1.13 11.81 14.58
N THR A 582 -2.42 11.50 14.51
CA THR A 582 -2.98 10.65 13.46
C THR A 582 -2.80 11.30 12.09
N LEU A 583 -2.38 10.51 11.09
CA LEU A 583 -2.11 10.94 9.71
C LEU A 583 -1.08 12.09 9.56
N ALA A 584 -0.25 12.32 10.58
CA ALA A 584 0.82 13.32 10.52
C ALA A 584 2.07 12.78 9.79
N VAL A 585 2.85 13.66 9.17
CA VAL A 585 4.02 13.33 8.35
C VAL A 585 5.24 14.11 8.83
N ALA A 586 6.33 13.42 9.14
CA ALA A 586 7.61 13.97 9.55
C ALA A 586 8.74 13.33 8.72
N ILE A 587 9.36 14.08 7.81
CA ILE A 587 10.42 13.55 6.92
C ILE A 587 11.65 14.46 6.98
N GLY A 588 12.75 13.97 7.55
CA GLY A 588 14.01 14.67 7.71
C GLY A 588 14.55 14.62 9.14
N TYR A 589 15.84 14.92 9.28
CA TYR A 589 16.51 15.02 10.58
C TYR A 589 15.78 16.02 11.50
N GLN A 590 15.31 15.56 12.66
CA GLN A 590 14.53 16.34 13.63
C GLN A 590 13.25 17.02 13.07
N ALA A 591 12.68 16.50 11.97
CA ALA A 591 11.38 16.94 11.44
C ALA A 591 10.25 16.52 12.39
N GLY A 592 9.29 17.40 12.69
CA GLY A 592 8.12 17.08 13.54
C GLY A 592 8.47 16.52 14.93
N LYS A 593 9.68 16.82 15.43
CA LYS A 593 10.34 16.09 16.52
C LYS A 593 9.50 16.00 17.81
N THR A 594 8.82 17.07 18.19
CA THR A 594 7.95 17.10 19.38
C THR A 594 6.57 17.70 19.08
N ASN A 595 5.52 17.01 19.53
CA ASN A 595 4.13 17.47 19.48
C ASN A 595 3.66 17.90 18.08
N GLN A 596 3.74 16.99 17.12
CA GLN A 596 3.11 17.16 15.83
C GLN A 596 1.64 16.71 15.95
N THR A 597 0.67 17.59 15.74
CA THR A 597 -0.76 17.25 15.89
C THR A 597 -1.34 16.60 14.62
N ASN A 598 -2.65 16.30 14.61
CA ASN A 598 -3.30 15.54 13.53
C ASN A 598 -3.18 16.23 12.16
N TYR A 599 -2.95 15.44 11.11
CA TYR A 599 -2.81 15.89 9.72
C TYR A 599 -1.67 16.90 9.44
N ALA A 600 -0.79 17.17 10.41
CA ALA A 600 0.30 18.12 10.22
C ALA A 600 1.46 17.50 9.43
N ILE A 601 2.12 18.30 8.59
CA ILE A 601 3.17 17.87 7.66
C ILE A 601 4.44 18.66 7.92
N ALA A 602 5.55 17.98 8.21
CA ALA A 602 6.87 18.54 8.45
C ALA A 602 7.90 17.81 7.59
N ILE A 603 8.47 18.48 6.58
CA ILE A 603 9.42 17.89 5.64
C ILE A 603 10.64 18.80 5.51
N GLY A 604 11.80 18.31 5.96
CA GLY A 604 13.06 19.03 5.97
C GLY A 604 13.79 18.95 7.31
N ASN A 605 15.08 19.29 7.29
CA ASN A 605 15.93 19.37 8.48
C ASN A 605 15.36 20.40 9.48
N TYR A 606 14.96 19.96 10.69
CA TYR A 606 14.23 20.73 11.69
C TYR A 606 12.92 21.41 11.21
N ALA A 607 12.25 20.88 10.18
CA ALA A 607 10.91 21.35 9.82
C ALA A 607 9.92 21.01 10.95
N GLY A 608 9.07 21.96 11.37
CA GLY A 608 8.01 21.71 12.36
C GLY A 608 8.50 21.12 13.70
N SER A 609 9.74 21.40 14.12
CA SER A 609 10.44 20.61 15.13
C SER A 609 9.78 20.63 16.52
N ASN A 610 9.13 21.74 16.89
CA ASN A 610 8.46 21.88 18.19
C ASN A 610 7.06 22.51 18.04
N ASN A 611 6.03 21.74 18.40
CA ASN A 611 4.61 22.14 18.44
C ASN A 611 4.04 22.57 17.07
N GLN A 612 3.58 21.60 16.28
CA GLN A 612 2.93 21.84 15.01
C GLN A 612 1.40 21.73 15.14
N GLY A 613 0.68 22.81 14.85
CA GLY A 613 -0.79 22.87 14.89
C GLY A 613 -1.49 21.97 13.86
N SER A 614 -2.79 21.75 14.05
CA SER A 614 -3.55 20.78 13.27
C SER A 614 -3.66 21.26 11.82
N TYR A 615 -3.47 20.35 10.87
CA TYR A 615 -3.42 20.66 9.43
C TYR A 615 -2.32 21.67 9.01
N ALA A 616 -1.29 21.92 9.83
CA ALA A 616 -0.19 22.81 9.48
C ALA A 616 0.83 22.15 8.54
N LEU A 617 1.44 22.94 7.65
CA LEU A 617 2.46 22.51 6.69
C LEU A 617 3.78 23.26 6.96
N ALA A 618 4.88 22.53 7.08
CA ALA A 618 6.24 23.02 7.17
C ALA A 618 7.13 22.25 6.18
N LEU A 619 7.60 22.92 5.12
CA LEU A 619 8.44 22.31 4.08
C LEU A 619 9.70 23.16 3.86
N GLY A 620 10.84 22.68 4.37
CA GLY A 620 12.14 23.34 4.27
C GLY A 620 12.99 23.28 5.54
N HIS A 621 14.28 23.60 5.42
CA HIS A 621 15.23 23.62 6.53
C HIS A 621 14.87 24.73 7.54
N PHE A 622 14.54 24.36 8.78
CA PHE A 622 13.94 25.23 9.81
C PHE A 622 12.61 25.92 9.40
N ALA A 623 11.81 25.33 8.49
CA ALA A 623 10.44 25.82 8.25
C ALA A 623 9.54 25.50 9.46
N GLY A 624 8.75 26.45 9.97
CA GLY A 624 7.81 26.19 11.07
C GLY A 624 8.43 25.68 12.38
N ASN A 625 9.71 25.97 12.62
CA ASN A 625 10.56 25.26 13.60
C ASN A 625 10.04 25.29 15.05
N TYR A 626 9.57 26.45 15.51
CA TYR A 626 9.01 26.67 16.84
C TYR A 626 7.62 27.28 16.73
N TYR A 627 6.59 26.53 17.12
CA TYR A 627 5.17 26.92 17.12
C TYR A 627 4.61 27.34 15.74
N GLN A 628 3.94 26.39 15.09
CA GLN A 628 2.93 26.69 14.06
C GLN A 628 1.52 26.58 14.66
N GLY A 629 0.67 27.56 14.36
CA GLY A 629 -0.77 27.51 14.62
C GLY A 629 -1.48 26.47 13.75
N ASN A 630 -2.80 26.41 13.88
CA ASN A 630 -3.64 25.52 13.08
C ASN A 630 -3.81 26.06 11.65
N TYR A 631 -3.89 25.16 10.66
CA TYR A 631 -4.09 25.49 9.24
C TYR A 631 -3.06 26.47 8.65
N THR A 632 -1.81 26.47 9.14
CA THR A 632 -0.75 27.36 8.61
C THR A 632 0.10 26.70 7.53
N ILE A 633 0.78 27.52 6.73
CA ILE A 633 1.74 27.06 5.71
C ILE A 633 3.07 27.79 5.88
N ALA A 634 4.17 27.04 5.99
CA ALA A 634 5.54 27.53 5.96
C ALA A 634 6.34 26.77 4.89
N LEU A 635 6.74 27.46 3.82
CA LEU A 635 7.45 26.88 2.67
C LEU A 635 8.76 27.63 2.41
N GLY A 636 9.89 26.95 2.59
CA GLY A 636 11.23 27.49 2.39
C GLY A 636 12.06 27.55 3.68
N ARG A 637 13.38 27.73 3.54
CA ARG A 637 14.30 27.78 4.68
C ARG A 637 13.96 28.95 5.62
N ASN A 638 13.77 28.65 6.91
CA ASN A 638 13.32 29.58 7.95
C ASN A 638 11.99 30.31 7.66
N ALA A 639 11.11 29.77 6.81
CA ALA A 639 9.75 30.29 6.69
C ALA A 639 8.96 30.01 7.98
N GLY A 640 8.23 30.98 8.52
CA GLY A 640 7.39 30.78 9.73
C GLY A 640 8.14 30.22 10.94
N SER A 641 9.45 30.49 11.06
CA SER A 641 10.38 29.73 11.93
C SER A 641 10.06 29.82 13.42
N ASN A 642 9.61 30.99 13.89
CA ASN A 642 9.24 31.24 15.28
C ASN A 642 7.86 31.91 15.37
N ASN A 643 6.89 31.18 15.92
CA ASN A 643 5.54 31.63 16.25
C ASN A 643 4.72 32.15 15.04
N GLN A 644 4.22 31.21 14.24
CA GLN A 644 3.32 31.45 13.12
C GLN A 644 1.85 31.29 13.58
N GLY A 645 1.06 32.37 13.60
CA GLY A 645 -0.33 32.37 14.06
C GLY A 645 -1.31 31.62 13.14
N ASP A 646 -2.47 31.20 13.65
CA ASP A 646 -3.45 30.37 12.92
C ASP A 646 -3.81 30.93 11.52
N CYS A 647 -4.08 30.02 10.58
CA CYS A 647 -4.52 30.32 9.20
C CYS A 647 -3.60 31.27 8.42
N SER A 648 -2.30 31.34 8.73
CA SER A 648 -1.32 32.21 8.06
C SER A 648 -0.44 31.48 7.04
N LEU A 649 0.15 32.25 6.12
CA LEU A 649 0.93 31.78 4.98
C LEU A 649 2.31 32.44 4.96
N ALA A 650 3.38 31.65 5.00
CA ALA A 650 4.77 32.08 4.87
C ALA A 650 5.48 31.27 3.77
N VAL A 651 5.87 31.91 2.68
CA VAL A 651 6.48 31.25 1.52
C VAL A 651 7.69 32.04 1.04
N GLY A 652 8.88 31.47 1.20
CA GLY A 652 10.15 32.09 0.83
C GLY A 652 11.23 31.91 1.90
N ASN A 653 12.47 32.21 1.54
CA ASN A 653 13.59 32.19 2.47
C ASN A 653 13.41 33.30 3.54
N TYR A 654 13.27 32.93 4.81
CA TYR A 654 12.92 33.84 5.92
C TYR A 654 11.58 34.60 5.77
N ALA A 655 10.60 34.07 5.04
CA ALA A 655 9.25 34.65 5.01
C ALA A 655 8.52 34.44 6.36
N GLY A 656 7.86 35.45 6.91
CA GLY A 656 7.09 35.33 8.16
C GLY A 656 7.92 34.82 9.34
N ARG A 657 9.24 35.06 9.34
CA ARG A 657 10.22 34.27 10.09
C ARG A 657 9.97 34.29 11.60
N ASP A 658 9.87 35.47 12.19
CA ASP A 658 9.77 35.68 13.63
C ASP A 658 8.49 36.51 13.93
N TYR A 659 7.49 35.88 14.54
CA TYR A 659 6.15 36.40 14.84
C TYR A 659 5.34 36.80 13.59
N GLN A 660 4.61 35.83 13.01
CA GLN A 660 3.59 36.08 11.99
C GLN A 660 2.18 36.07 12.61
N GLY A 661 1.41 37.14 12.41
CA GLY A 661 0.05 37.30 12.92
C GLY A 661 -0.97 36.32 12.32
N ARG A 662 -2.11 36.19 12.99
CA ARG A 662 -3.23 35.35 12.53
C ARG A 662 -3.76 35.87 11.19
N TYR A 663 -4.07 34.96 10.26
CA TYR A 663 -4.51 35.28 8.88
C TYR A 663 -3.52 36.12 8.05
N ALA A 664 -2.25 36.25 8.46
CA ALA A 664 -1.26 37.04 7.72
C ALA A 664 -0.63 36.26 6.54
N VAL A 665 -0.15 36.99 5.55
CA VAL A 665 0.48 36.46 4.33
C VAL A 665 1.86 37.07 4.14
N ALA A 666 2.89 36.24 3.98
CA ALA A 666 4.26 36.62 3.66
C ALA A 666 4.77 35.77 2.50
N LEU A 667 4.96 36.36 1.31
CA LEU A 667 5.39 35.69 0.09
C LEU A 667 6.60 36.40 -0.52
N GLY A 668 7.79 35.82 -0.37
CA GLY A 668 9.05 36.36 -0.90
C GLY A 668 10.25 36.16 0.03
N PHE A 669 11.46 36.45 -0.45
CA PHE A 669 12.66 36.46 0.38
C PHE A 669 12.52 37.52 1.49
N SER A 670 12.53 37.11 2.76
CA SER A 670 12.40 38.00 3.91
C SER A 670 11.14 38.90 3.91
N ALA A 671 10.05 38.45 3.29
CA ALA A 671 8.75 39.10 3.44
C ALA A 671 8.23 38.90 4.89
N GLY A 672 7.74 39.95 5.57
CA GLY A 672 7.21 39.83 6.93
C GLY A 672 8.21 39.24 7.95
N ASN A 673 9.51 39.55 7.83
CA ASN A 673 10.58 38.80 8.52
C ASN A 673 10.45 38.87 10.06
N TYR A 674 10.18 40.06 10.61
CA TYR A 674 10.00 40.27 12.05
C TYR A 674 8.67 41.00 12.34
N ASN A 675 7.83 40.45 13.22
CA ASN A 675 6.58 41.05 13.70
C ASN A 675 5.63 41.49 12.56
N GLN A 676 5.04 40.53 11.86
CA GLN A 676 3.93 40.78 10.93
C GLN A 676 2.59 40.77 11.68
N GLY A 677 1.81 41.84 11.56
CA GLY A 677 0.50 41.98 12.20
C GLY A 677 -0.59 41.04 11.66
N SER A 678 -1.66 40.86 12.42
CA SER A 678 -2.79 40.02 12.02
C SER A 678 -3.51 40.60 10.79
N ASN A 679 -3.95 39.74 9.88
CA ASN A 679 -4.52 40.08 8.56
C ASN A 679 -3.60 40.92 7.65
N ALA A 680 -2.30 41.00 7.93
CA ALA A 680 -1.37 41.77 7.11
C ALA A 680 -0.86 40.96 5.90
N ILE A 681 -0.50 41.65 4.82
CA ILE A 681 0.00 41.06 3.57
C ILE A 681 1.37 41.67 3.26
N ALA A 682 2.37 40.82 3.02
CA ALA A 682 3.71 41.18 2.59
C ALA A 682 4.09 40.32 1.37
N LEU A 683 4.19 40.94 0.20
CA LEU A 683 4.43 40.28 -1.08
C LEU A 683 5.65 40.90 -1.77
N GLY A 684 6.76 40.17 -1.87
CA GLY A 684 7.99 40.62 -2.50
C GLY A 684 9.21 40.52 -1.57
N ARG A 685 10.41 40.68 -2.15
CA ARG A 685 11.65 40.62 -1.38
C ARG A 685 11.73 41.80 -0.40
N ASN A 686 11.88 41.49 0.89
CA ASN A 686 11.91 42.45 2.00
C ASN A 686 10.62 43.29 2.16
N ALA A 687 9.46 42.84 1.66
CA ALA A 687 8.18 43.51 1.93
C ALA A 687 7.78 43.32 3.41
N GLY A 688 7.27 44.36 4.09
CA GLY A 688 6.84 44.27 5.50
C GLY A 688 7.94 43.80 6.46
N TYR A 689 9.22 44.09 6.17
CA TYR A 689 10.37 43.35 6.73
C TYR A 689 10.45 43.37 8.27
N THR A 690 10.17 44.51 8.92
CA THR A 690 10.04 44.60 10.38
C THR A 690 8.82 45.41 10.80
N ASN A 691 8.07 44.93 11.80
CA ASN A 691 6.96 45.61 12.46
C ASN A 691 5.88 46.08 11.47
N GLN A 692 5.30 45.15 10.71
CA GLN A 692 4.15 45.44 9.86
C GLN A 692 2.87 45.46 10.69
N GLY A 693 2.11 46.55 10.64
CA GLY A 693 0.88 46.73 11.40
C GLY A 693 -0.26 45.81 10.96
N SER A 694 -1.27 45.65 11.82
CA SER A 694 -2.45 44.83 11.52
C SER A 694 -3.23 45.39 10.33
N SER A 695 -3.77 44.48 9.50
CA SER A 695 -4.50 44.80 8.26
C SER A 695 -3.72 45.70 7.28
N ALA A 696 -2.38 45.71 7.35
CA ALA A 696 -1.54 46.47 6.44
C ALA A 696 -1.08 45.61 5.23
N VAL A 697 -0.92 46.23 4.07
CA VAL A 697 -0.54 45.60 2.81
C VAL A 697 0.76 46.21 2.31
N ALA A 698 1.76 45.38 2.00
CA ALA A 698 3.01 45.75 1.35
C ALA A 698 3.24 44.85 0.15
N ILE A 699 3.31 45.42 -1.04
CA ILE A 699 3.53 44.71 -2.30
C ILE A 699 4.70 45.36 -3.04
N GLY A 700 5.71 44.55 -3.38
CA GLY A 700 6.91 44.97 -4.08
C GLY A 700 8.19 44.89 -3.24
N TYR A 701 9.32 45.22 -3.87
CA TYR A 701 10.63 45.18 -3.20
C TYR A 701 10.71 46.28 -2.13
N GLN A 702 11.07 45.92 -0.89
CA GLN A 702 11.20 46.87 0.24
C GLN A 702 9.97 47.77 0.50
N ALA A 703 8.76 47.36 0.11
CA ALA A 703 7.51 47.99 0.52
C ALA A 703 7.30 47.76 2.04
N GLY A 704 7.08 48.81 2.83
CA GLY A 704 6.87 48.70 4.28
C GLY A 704 8.05 48.07 5.02
N TYR A 705 9.28 48.33 4.58
CA TYR A 705 10.50 47.72 5.10
C TYR A 705 10.66 47.88 6.62
N LEU A 706 10.39 49.07 7.16
CA LEU A 706 10.43 49.35 8.60
C LEU A 706 9.12 50.00 9.08
N ASN A 707 8.55 49.47 10.16
CA ASN A 707 7.46 50.09 10.94
C ASN A 707 6.27 50.53 10.06
N GLN A 708 5.73 49.62 9.26
CA GLN A 708 4.52 49.91 8.50
C GLN A 708 3.33 50.03 9.47
N HIS A 709 2.62 51.17 9.45
CA HIS A 709 1.50 51.41 10.34
C HIS A 709 0.26 50.57 9.96
N SER A 710 -0.62 50.30 10.93
CA SER A 710 -1.86 49.54 10.72
C SER A 710 -2.79 50.19 9.68
N SER A 711 -3.54 49.34 8.98
CA SER A 711 -4.49 49.74 7.93
C SER A 711 -3.88 50.59 6.81
N THR A 712 -2.61 50.37 6.46
CA THR A 712 -1.94 51.06 5.34
C THR A 712 -1.76 50.14 4.14
N ILE A 713 -1.66 50.72 2.95
CA ILE A 713 -1.34 50.00 1.70
C ILE A 713 -0.07 50.62 1.11
N ILE A 714 0.93 49.81 0.77
CA ILE A 714 2.18 50.23 0.15
C ILE A 714 2.43 49.40 -1.11
N LEU A 715 2.48 50.04 -2.26
CA LEU A 715 2.88 49.44 -3.55
C LEU A 715 4.23 50.03 -3.98
N ASN A 716 5.27 49.20 -4.17
CA ASN A 716 6.63 49.69 -4.45
C ASN A 716 7.34 48.95 -5.59
N ALA A 717 7.58 49.67 -6.69
CA ALA A 717 8.39 49.23 -7.82
C ALA A 717 9.63 50.13 -8.05
N THR A 718 10.00 50.99 -7.10
CA THR A 718 11.14 51.94 -7.25
C THR A 718 12.53 51.30 -7.18
N GLY A 719 12.64 50.08 -6.63
CA GLY A 719 13.94 49.49 -6.29
C GLY A 719 14.59 50.08 -5.02
N SER A 720 13.93 50.99 -4.31
CA SER A 720 14.37 51.59 -3.04
C SER A 720 13.36 51.35 -1.92
N ILE A 721 13.69 51.67 -0.66
CA ILE A 721 12.77 51.52 0.49
C ILE A 721 11.61 52.52 0.41
N LEU A 722 10.38 52.05 0.68
CA LEU A 722 9.18 52.88 0.85
C LEU A 722 8.45 52.49 2.13
N ASN A 723 8.37 53.39 3.11
CA ASN A 723 7.70 53.16 4.40
C ASN A 723 6.50 54.12 4.59
N SER A 724 5.54 53.72 5.41
CA SER A 724 4.44 54.59 5.86
C SER A 724 4.86 55.53 6.99
N ILE A 725 4.25 56.71 7.07
CA ILE A 725 4.40 57.66 8.19
C ILE A 725 3.16 57.79 9.08
N SER A 726 2.02 57.21 8.66
CA SER A 726 0.73 57.31 9.36
C SER A 726 -0.14 56.07 9.12
N THR A 727 -1.05 55.76 10.05
CA THR A 727 -2.10 54.73 9.90
C THR A 727 -3.10 55.10 8.80
N GLY A 728 -3.84 54.12 8.27
CA GLY A 728 -4.99 54.40 7.38
C GLY A 728 -4.62 55.04 6.03
N SER A 729 -3.39 54.85 5.56
CA SER A 729 -2.77 55.64 4.48
C SER A 729 -2.31 54.76 3.30
N LEU A 730 -2.40 55.29 2.08
CA LEU A 730 -1.97 54.64 0.83
C LEU A 730 -0.66 55.29 0.31
N TYR A 731 0.34 54.46 0.01
CA TYR A 731 1.61 54.85 -0.59
C TYR A 731 1.83 54.04 -1.86
N ILE A 732 2.13 54.71 -2.97
CA ILE A 732 2.45 54.06 -4.25
C ILE A 732 3.70 54.75 -4.79
N ALA A 733 4.74 53.99 -5.11
CA ALA A 733 5.90 54.52 -5.82
C ALA A 733 6.46 53.50 -6.84
N PRO A 734 6.85 53.94 -8.05
CA PRO A 734 6.61 55.28 -8.58
C PRO A 734 5.14 55.51 -8.95
N ILE A 735 4.67 56.74 -8.81
CA ILE A 735 3.62 57.29 -9.67
C ILE A 735 4.34 58.21 -10.65
N ARG A 736 4.10 58.04 -11.95
CA ARG A 736 4.81 58.80 -12.98
C ARG A 736 4.37 60.27 -12.94
N ASN A 737 5.32 61.17 -12.72
CA ASN A 737 5.08 62.62 -12.76
C ASN A 737 5.16 63.11 -14.21
N LEU A 738 4.12 63.81 -14.67
CA LEU A 738 4.07 64.46 -15.98
C LEU A 738 4.62 65.90 -15.96
N SER A 739 4.98 66.41 -14.77
CA SER A 739 5.53 67.76 -14.57
C SER A 739 6.95 67.70 -14.01
N THR A 740 7.74 68.74 -14.28
CA THR A 740 9.07 68.94 -13.69
C THR A 740 9.02 69.58 -12.29
N ASN A 741 7.86 70.04 -11.83
CA ASN A 741 7.69 70.67 -10.52
C ASN A 741 7.51 69.65 -9.38
N THR A 742 8.14 69.91 -8.24
CA THR A 742 8.28 69.01 -7.08
C THR A 742 7.25 69.26 -5.97
N GLY A 743 6.07 69.79 -6.31
CA GLY A 743 5.01 70.15 -5.35
C GLY A 743 3.88 69.11 -5.23
N LEU A 744 2.89 69.43 -4.38
CA LEU A 744 1.63 68.66 -4.29
C LEU A 744 0.98 68.57 -5.68
N SER A 745 0.86 67.34 -6.17
CA SER A 745 0.34 67.02 -7.50
C SER A 745 -0.99 66.29 -7.38
N ILE A 746 -1.93 66.56 -8.28
CA ILE A 746 -3.18 65.82 -8.39
C ILE A 746 -2.94 64.47 -9.05
N LEU A 747 -3.65 63.43 -8.59
CA LEU A 747 -3.71 62.14 -9.28
C LEU A 747 -4.69 62.25 -10.45
N SER A 748 -4.26 61.84 -11.63
CA SER A 748 -5.06 61.82 -12.86
C SER A 748 -5.04 60.42 -13.48
N TYR A 749 -6.19 59.96 -13.99
CA TYR A 749 -6.27 58.73 -14.77
C TYR A 749 -6.16 59.05 -16.26
N ASN A 750 -5.12 58.52 -16.90
CA ASN A 750 -4.96 58.61 -18.34
C ASN A 750 -5.75 57.48 -19.01
N SER A 751 -6.91 57.80 -19.59
CA SER A 751 -7.82 56.82 -20.22
C SER A 751 -7.30 56.20 -21.52
N THR A 752 -6.16 56.64 -22.05
CA THR A 752 -5.51 56.05 -23.24
C THR A 752 -4.45 55.02 -22.86
N THR A 753 -3.69 55.28 -21.80
CA THR A 753 -2.64 54.37 -21.28
C THR A 753 -3.11 53.52 -20.10
N ASN A 754 -4.31 53.79 -19.58
CA ASN A 754 -4.88 53.22 -18.37
C ASN A 754 -4.01 53.40 -17.11
N GLU A 755 -3.23 54.49 -17.06
CA GLU A 755 -2.24 54.78 -16.02
C GLU A 755 -2.74 55.85 -15.04
N VAL A 756 -2.45 55.67 -13.75
CA VAL A 756 -2.57 56.74 -12.74
C VAL A 756 -1.25 57.50 -12.69
N VAL A 757 -1.30 58.80 -12.99
CA VAL A 757 -0.14 59.71 -13.07
C VAL A 757 -0.31 60.89 -12.10
N SER A 758 0.79 61.59 -11.80
CA SER A 758 0.77 62.84 -11.03
C SER A 758 1.06 64.05 -11.92
N ALA A 759 0.35 65.16 -11.67
CA ALA A 759 0.55 66.43 -12.37
C ALA A 759 0.32 67.64 -11.44
N VAL A 760 1.03 68.74 -11.69
CA VAL A 760 0.98 69.95 -10.85
C VAL A 760 -0.15 70.88 -11.28
N TYR A 761 -0.89 71.42 -10.30
CA TYR A 761 -1.89 72.46 -10.52
C TYR A 761 -1.31 73.84 -10.17
N THR A 762 -0.83 74.57 -11.18
CA THR A 762 -0.21 75.89 -10.99
C THR A 762 -1.30 76.98 -10.92
N ILE A 763 -1.55 77.52 -9.73
CA ILE A 763 -2.35 78.75 -9.54
C ILE A 763 -1.39 79.93 -9.32
N ASN A 764 -0.77 80.44 -10.40
CA ASN A 764 -0.16 81.79 -10.47
C ASN A 764 0.47 82.07 -11.86
N SER A 765 -0.30 81.83 -12.90
CA SER A 765 -0.30 82.71 -14.08
C SER A 765 -1.71 83.27 -14.20
N ALA A 766 -1.91 84.29 -15.03
CA ALA A 766 -3.25 84.52 -15.57
C ALA A 766 -3.78 83.17 -16.07
N GLN A 767 -5.01 82.79 -15.71
CA GLN A 767 -5.67 81.70 -16.44
C GLN A 767 -5.98 82.26 -17.82
N THR A 768 -5.01 82.14 -18.72
CA THR A 768 -5.16 82.21 -20.16
C THR A 768 -6.06 81.06 -20.60
N LYS A 769 -7.35 81.20 -20.25
CA LYS A 769 -8.47 80.46 -20.82
C LYS A 769 -8.60 80.90 -22.28
N GLY A 770 -7.62 80.54 -23.10
CA GLY A 770 -7.39 80.99 -24.48
C GLY A 770 -8.16 82.25 -24.87
N ASN A 771 -9.16 82.04 -25.72
CA ASN A 771 -10.07 83.05 -26.23
C ASN A 771 -11.37 83.15 -25.40
N VAL A 772 -11.32 83.14 -24.06
CA VAL A 772 -12.51 83.10 -23.18
C VAL A 772 -12.55 84.26 -22.19
N ALA A 773 -13.58 85.10 -22.27
CA ALA A 773 -13.98 86.04 -21.24
C ALA A 773 -14.80 85.30 -20.17
N THR A 774 -14.51 85.47 -18.89
CA THR A 774 -15.34 84.92 -17.80
C THR A 774 -16.14 86.03 -17.11
N VAL A 775 -17.37 85.74 -16.69
CA VAL A 775 -18.20 86.71 -15.94
C VAL A 775 -18.62 86.11 -14.61
N ASP A 776 -18.40 86.84 -13.52
CA ASP A 776 -18.77 86.46 -12.16
C ASP A 776 -19.33 87.68 -11.42
N ALA A 777 -20.61 87.63 -11.04
CA ALA A 777 -21.29 88.74 -10.36
C ALA A 777 -20.71 89.08 -8.97
N ILE A 778 -20.06 88.11 -8.31
CA ILE A 778 -19.53 88.21 -6.94
C ILE A 778 -18.05 88.60 -6.97
N ASN A 779 -17.24 87.84 -7.72
CA ASN A 779 -15.77 87.96 -7.70
C ASN A 779 -15.21 88.76 -8.90
N GLY A 780 -16.03 89.06 -9.91
CA GLY A 780 -15.60 89.79 -11.09
C GLY A 780 -15.38 91.29 -10.85
N ASN A 781 -14.52 91.90 -11.67
CA ASN A 781 -14.24 93.33 -11.62
C ASN A 781 -13.97 93.92 -13.02
N ASP A 782 -14.95 94.63 -13.57
CA ASP A 782 -14.90 95.20 -14.92
C ASP A 782 -13.72 96.16 -15.17
N SER A 783 -13.10 96.74 -14.13
CA SER A 783 -11.97 97.67 -14.31
C SER A 783 -10.61 96.98 -14.54
N ILE A 784 -10.49 95.69 -14.24
CA ILE A 784 -9.25 94.89 -14.41
C ILE A 784 -9.47 93.60 -15.21
N ALA A 785 -10.70 93.33 -15.62
CA ALA A 785 -11.07 92.15 -16.38
C ALA A 785 -10.50 92.16 -17.80
N SER A 786 -10.20 90.97 -18.34
CA SER A 786 -9.71 90.80 -19.71
C SER A 786 -10.08 89.43 -20.27
N VAL A 787 -10.19 89.35 -21.60
CA VAL A 787 -10.38 88.06 -22.29
C VAL A 787 -9.14 87.18 -22.06
N GLY A 788 -9.34 85.96 -21.58
CA GLY A 788 -8.24 85.08 -21.14
C GLY A 788 -7.54 85.56 -19.86
N GLY A 789 -8.19 86.40 -19.04
CA GLY A 789 -7.63 86.94 -17.81
C GLY A 789 -8.62 86.97 -16.65
N PHE A 790 -8.70 88.10 -15.93
CA PHE A 790 -9.61 88.24 -14.79
C PHE A 790 -11.07 88.31 -15.24
N SER A 791 -11.99 87.78 -14.41
CA SER A 791 -13.42 87.78 -14.70
C SER A 791 -14.02 89.19 -14.68
N TYR A 792 -14.84 89.48 -15.69
CA TYR A 792 -15.75 90.61 -15.72
C TYR A 792 -16.81 90.47 -14.62
N LYS A 793 -17.26 91.60 -14.07
CA LYS A 793 -18.38 91.69 -13.13
C LYS A 793 -19.72 91.70 -13.87
N THR A 794 -19.79 92.37 -15.02
CA THR A 794 -21.01 92.51 -15.80
C THR A 794 -20.92 91.84 -17.16
N VAL A 795 -22.05 91.27 -17.59
CA VAL A 795 -22.18 90.64 -18.91
C VAL A 795 -22.03 91.67 -20.03
N ALA A 796 -22.46 92.92 -19.81
CA ALA A 796 -22.29 94.02 -20.76
C ALA A 796 -20.81 94.36 -21.01
N ALA A 797 -19.98 94.42 -19.96
CA ALA A 797 -18.54 94.68 -20.11
C ALA A 797 -17.83 93.53 -20.86
N ALA A 798 -18.18 92.27 -20.56
CA ALA A 798 -17.65 91.12 -21.29
C ALA A 798 -18.05 91.10 -22.78
N ILE A 799 -19.30 91.49 -23.10
CA ILE A 799 -19.79 91.60 -24.48
C ILE A 799 -19.10 92.75 -25.23
N ALA A 800 -18.81 93.87 -24.56
CA ALA A 800 -18.10 94.99 -25.18
C ALA A 800 -16.61 94.70 -25.47
N ALA A 801 -16.02 93.74 -24.76
CA ALA A 801 -14.59 93.43 -24.84
C ALA A 801 -14.23 92.24 -25.75
N ILE A 802 -15.22 91.54 -26.32
CA ILE A 802 -15.02 90.29 -27.06
C ILE A 802 -14.90 90.48 -28.58
N ALA A 803 -14.08 89.64 -29.21
CA ALA A 803 -13.81 89.62 -30.66
C ALA A 803 -14.21 88.27 -31.30
N PRO A 804 -14.30 88.18 -32.65
CA PRO A 804 -14.58 86.92 -33.35
C PRO A 804 -13.65 85.77 -32.94
N GLY A 805 -14.20 84.57 -32.74
CA GLY A 805 -13.45 83.39 -32.32
C GLY A 805 -13.22 83.29 -30.81
N GLN A 806 -13.98 84.07 -30.03
CA GLN A 806 -13.92 84.08 -28.57
C GLN A 806 -15.26 83.67 -27.91
N ILE A 807 -15.18 83.29 -26.63
CA ILE A 807 -16.29 82.77 -25.83
C ILE A 807 -16.51 83.65 -24.58
N ILE A 808 -17.76 83.85 -24.16
CA ILE A 808 -18.12 84.36 -22.83
C ILE A 808 -18.64 83.20 -21.97
N ASP A 809 -18.00 82.96 -20.82
CA ASP A 809 -18.41 81.99 -19.79
C ASP A 809 -19.01 82.71 -18.58
N ILE A 810 -20.34 82.72 -18.46
CA ILE A 810 -21.07 83.40 -17.39
C ILE A 810 -21.32 82.42 -16.23
N MET A 811 -20.80 82.74 -15.04
CA MET A 811 -20.93 81.92 -13.84
C MET A 811 -22.37 82.00 -13.25
N PRO A 812 -22.83 80.98 -12.49
CA PRO A 812 -24.12 81.00 -11.82
C PRO A 812 -24.38 82.28 -11.01
N GLY A 813 -25.52 82.91 -11.24
CA GLY A 813 -25.89 84.20 -10.65
C GLY A 813 -26.98 84.93 -11.44
N THR A 814 -27.49 86.01 -10.85
CA THR A 814 -28.49 86.89 -11.47
C THR A 814 -27.84 88.21 -11.88
N TYR A 815 -27.75 88.45 -13.19
CA TYR A 815 -27.12 89.62 -13.79
C TYR A 815 -28.20 90.58 -14.28
N THR A 816 -28.26 91.77 -13.68
CA THR A 816 -29.24 92.80 -14.07
C THR A 816 -28.65 93.71 -15.15
N LEU A 817 -29.31 93.80 -16.30
CA LEU A 817 -28.92 94.68 -17.41
C LEU A 817 -29.57 96.06 -17.22
N SER A 818 -28.83 97.12 -17.53
CA SER A 818 -29.30 98.52 -17.50
C SER A 818 -29.96 98.96 -18.80
N SER A 819 -29.70 98.28 -19.90
CA SER A 819 -30.25 98.53 -21.23
C SER A 819 -30.19 97.27 -22.09
N GLY A 820 -30.94 97.26 -23.20
CA GLY A 820 -30.81 96.24 -24.24
C GLY A 820 -29.38 96.19 -24.81
N ILE A 821 -28.97 95.01 -25.28
CA ILE A 821 -27.61 94.77 -25.79
C ILE A 821 -27.66 94.24 -27.22
N THR A 822 -26.94 94.89 -28.13
CA THR A 822 -26.61 94.31 -29.44
C THR A 822 -25.42 93.38 -29.26
N LEU A 823 -25.61 92.09 -29.56
CA LEU A 823 -24.56 91.08 -29.49
C LEU A 823 -23.63 91.22 -30.72
N PRO A 824 -22.31 91.06 -30.55
CA PRO A 824 -21.34 91.24 -31.64
C PRO A 824 -21.43 90.12 -32.68
N SER A 825 -21.10 90.44 -33.93
CA SER A 825 -20.97 89.44 -35.00
C SER A 825 -19.60 88.77 -34.99
N GLY A 826 -19.59 87.44 -35.10
CA GLY A 826 -18.41 86.65 -35.48
C GLY A 826 -18.28 86.51 -37.01
N THR A 827 -17.36 85.64 -37.44
CA THR A 827 -17.25 85.22 -38.85
C THR A 827 -17.52 83.72 -38.98
N SER A 828 -17.74 83.23 -40.20
CA SER A 828 -17.93 81.79 -40.48
C SER A 828 -16.74 80.91 -40.05
N THR A 829 -15.54 81.49 -39.99
CA THR A 829 -14.32 80.83 -39.51
C THR A 829 -14.05 81.05 -38.01
N ASN A 830 -14.59 82.11 -37.42
CA ASN A 830 -14.36 82.53 -36.04
C ASN A 830 -15.69 82.98 -35.39
N PRO A 831 -16.59 82.03 -35.05
CA PRO A 831 -17.85 82.35 -34.40
C PRO A 831 -17.65 82.84 -32.96
N ILE A 832 -18.64 83.55 -32.42
CA ILE A 832 -18.66 83.97 -31.01
C ILE A 832 -19.63 83.07 -30.24
N THR A 833 -19.25 82.61 -29.05
CA THR A 833 -20.18 81.85 -28.17
C THR A 833 -20.39 82.60 -26.86
N ILE A 834 -21.64 82.90 -26.50
CA ILE A 834 -22.01 83.45 -25.21
C ILE A 834 -22.76 82.36 -24.45
N ARG A 835 -22.17 81.82 -23.38
CA ARG A 835 -22.74 80.71 -22.61
C ARG A 835 -22.82 80.99 -21.11
N GLY A 836 -23.94 80.59 -20.50
CA GLY A 836 -23.98 80.35 -19.07
C GLY A 836 -23.36 79.00 -18.70
N LEU A 837 -22.98 78.81 -17.44
CA LEU A 837 -22.50 77.52 -16.94
C LEU A 837 -23.64 76.48 -16.84
N VAL A 838 -24.83 76.90 -16.41
CA VAL A 838 -26.07 76.09 -16.31
C VAL A 838 -27.29 77.00 -16.49
N SER A 839 -28.17 76.70 -17.45
CA SER A 839 -29.31 77.57 -17.83
C SER A 839 -30.29 77.92 -16.73
N LYS A 840 -30.52 77.03 -15.75
CA LYS A 840 -31.39 77.31 -14.60
C LYS A 840 -30.79 78.28 -13.56
N ASN A 841 -29.46 78.42 -13.54
CA ASN A 841 -28.75 79.14 -12.48
C ASN A 841 -28.03 80.41 -13.01
N VAL A 842 -27.97 80.62 -14.32
CA VAL A 842 -27.48 81.86 -14.93
C VAL A 842 -28.67 82.64 -15.47
N ILE A 843 -29.04 83.71 -14.78
CA ILE A 843 -30.22 84.52 -15.08
C ILE A 843 -29.75 85.90 -15.53
N LEU A 844 -30.02 86.26 -16.79
CA LEU A 844 -29.93 87.61 -17.29
C LEU A 844 -31.31 88.25 -17.14
N GLN A 845 -31.41 89.38 -16.45
CA GLN A 845 -32.69 90.05 -16.22
C GLN A 845 -32.64 91.54 -16.58
N MET A 846 -33.73 92.08 -17.10
CA MET A 846 -33.90 93.50 -17.34
C MET A 846 -35.31 93.95 -16.96
N ASN A 847 -35.42 95.00 -16.16
CA ASN A 847 -36.68 95.60 -15.74
C ASN A 847 -36.80 96.98 -16.42
N VAL A 848 -37.87 97.21 -17.17
CA VAL A 848 -38.10 98.44 -17.95
C VAL A 848 -39.49 99.02 -17.71
N THR A 849 -39.71 100.26 -18.16
CA THR A 849 -41.02 100.94 -18.15
C THR A 849 -41.43 101.48 -19.52
N SER A 850 -40.68 101.15 -20.56
CA SER A 850 -40.83 101.63 -21.94
C SER A 850 -40.41 100.56 -22.94
N SER A 851 -40.64 100.81 -24.24
CA SER A 851 -40.28 99.90 -25.33
C SER A 851 -38.79 99.53 -25.32
N THR A 852 -38.48 98.25 -25.51
CA THR A 852 -37.10 97.77 -25.52
C THR A 852 -36.93 96.44 -26.25
N THR A 853 -35.70 96.19 -26.70
CA THR A 853 -35.23 94.89 -27.17
C THR A 853 -34.15 94.42 -26.21
N MET A 854 -34.29 93.23 -25.59
CA MET A 854 -33.29 92.76 -24.62
C MET A 854 -31.99 92.32 -25.31
N PHE A 855 -32.08 91.55 -26.39
CA PHE A 855 -30.95 91.21 -27.25
C PHE A 855 -31.24 91.40 -28.73
N THR A 856 -30.31 92.03 -29.45
CA THR A 856 -30.25 91.97 -30.92
C THR A 856 -29.09 91.04 -31.29
N MET A 857 -29.34 89.98 -32.04
CA MET A 857 -28.31 89.00 -32.42
C MET A 857 -27.31 89.62 -33.42
N GLY A 858 -26.03 89.23 -33.31
CA GLY A 858 -25.02 89.37 -34.37
C GLY A 858 -24.99 88.12 -35.27
N ASP A 859 -24.24 88.17 -36.37
CA ASP A 859 -24.00 87.03 -37.25
C ASP A 859 -22.96 86.06 -36.67
N HIS A 860 -23.03 84.77 -37.00
CA HIS A 860 -22.09 83.73 -36.53
C HIS A 860 -21.94 83.66 -35.00
N LEU A 861 -23.05 83.79 -34.27
CA LEU A 861 -23.10 83.82 -32.81
C LEU A 861 -23.95 82.67 -32.22
N LEU A 862 -23.41 82.01 -31.21
CA LEU A 862 -24.11 80.99 -30.42
C LEU A 862 -24.44 81.55 -29.02
N LEU A 863 -25.72 81.75 -28.73
CA LEU A 863 -26.22 82.14 -27.40
C LEU A 863 -26.77 80.90 -26.69
N ARG A 864 -26.20 80.48 -25.56
CA ARG A 864 -26.61 79.21 -24.94
C ARG A 864 -26.59 79.20 -23.42
N ASP A 865 -27.30 78.25 -22.81
CA ASP A 865 -27.24 77.99 -21.37
C ASP A 865 -27.68 79.17 -20.48
N LEU A 866 -28.71 79.93 -20.86
CA LEU A 866 -29.14 81.15 -20.15
C LEU A 866 -30.65 81.19 -19.86
N THR A 867 -31.04 81.68 -18.69
CA THR A 867 -32.39 82.22 -18.47
C THR A 867 -32.36 83.72 -18.76
N ILE A 868 -33.34 84.21 -19.53
CA ILE A 868 -33.43 85.58 -20.06
C ILE A 868 -34.79 86.14 -19.67
N ASN A 869 -34.82 87.10 -18.75
CA ASN A 869 -36.04 87.66 -18.18
C ASN A 869 -36.18 89.14 -18.56
N LEU A 870 -37.17 89.48 -19.39
CA LEU A 870 -37.54 90.87 -19.68
C LEU A 870 -38.90 91.20 -19.04
N THR A 871 -38.88 92.09 -18.05
CA THR A 871 -40.07 92.52 -17.32
C THR A 871 -40.34 93.99 -17.63
N CYS A 872 -41.55 94.31 -18.11
CA CYS A 872 -42.02 95.69 -18.20
C CYS A 872 -43.10 95.97 -17.16
N THR A 873 -42.97 97.10 -16.46
CA THR A 873 -43.96 97.62 -15.51
C THR A 873 -44.37 99.04 -15.89
N GLY A 874 -45.45 99.57 -15.29
CA GLY A 874 -45.92 100.94 -15.52
C GLY A 874 -47.20 101.06 -16.34
N SER A 875 -47.51 102.29 -16.77
CA SER A 875 -48.83 102.70 -17.25
C SER A 875 -48.88 103.27 -18.66
N THR A 876 -47.76 103.31 -19.38
CA THR A 876 -47.66 103.85 -20.74
C THR A 876 -48.22 102.86 -21.78
N ALA A 877 -49.02 103.34 -22.73
CA ALA A 877 -49.50 102.57 -23.88
C ALA A 877 -48.47 102.60 -25.04
N GLY A 878 -48.59 101.66 -25.99
CA GLY A 878 -47.72 101.60 -27.17
C GLY A 878 -46.34 100.98 -26.90
N VAL A 879 -46.16 100.30 -25.75
CA VAL A 879 -44.91 99.64 -25.41
C VAL A 879 -44.69 98.43 -26.30
N VAL A 880 -43.50 98.34 -26.91
CA VAL A 880 -43.04 97.21 -27.73
C VAL A 880 -41.89 96.53 -26.99
N LEU A 881 -42.11 95.28 -26.57
CA LEU A 881 -41.10 94.45 -25.92
C LEU A 881 -40.66 93.34 -26.86
N LYS A 882 -39.35 93.19 -27.03
CA LYS A 882 -38.73 92.12 -27.82
C LYS A 882 -37.69 91.41 -26.97
N GLY A 883 -37.81 90.09 -26.83
CA GLY A 883 -36.80 89.30 -26.12
C GLY A 883 -35.50 89.23 -26.92
N ILE A 884 -35.53 88.54 -28.06
CA ILE A 884 -34.40 88.41 -28.96
C ILE A 884 -34.80 88.77 -30.40
N VAL A 885 -34.00 89.58 -31.08
CA VAL A 885 -34.22 89.96 -32.48
C VAL A 885 -33.12 89.41 -33.37
N PHE A 886 -33.49 88.61 -34.37
CA PHE A 886 -32.65 88.19 -35.49
C PHE A 886 -32.83 89.17 -36.67
N GLY A 887 -32.02 90.23 -36.69
CA GLY A 887 -31.93 91.18 -37.81
C GLY A 887 -30.99 90.69 -38.93
N GLY A 888 -30.93 91.40 -40.06
CA GLY A 888 -29.98 91.11 -41.15
C GLY A 888 -30.04 89.65 -41.63
N THR A 889 -28.89 88.98 -41.70
CA THR A 889 -28.76 87.55 -42.07
C THR A 889 -28.72 86.60 -40.87
N THR A 890 -28.86 87.10 -39.64
CA THR A 890 -28.42 86.40 -38.42
C THR A 890 -29.13 85.08 -38.12
N ALA A 891 -30.40 84.91 -38.50
CA ALA A 891 -31.10 83.62 -38.31
C ALA A 891 -30.52 82.47 -39.17
N ARG A 892 -29.72 82.78 -40.20
CA ARG A 892 -29.01 81.80 -41.03
C ARG A 892 -27.62 81.44 -40.50
N THR A 893 -27.03 82.27 -39.63
CA THR A 893 -25.63 82.19 -39.20
C THR A 893 -25.47 81.98 -37.69
N SER A 894 -26.48 82.33 -36.91
CA SER A 894 -26.47 82.36 -35.44
C SER A 894 -27.56 81.46 -34.85
N SER A 895 -27.35 80.99 -33.62
CA SER A 895 -28.32 80.11 -32.95
C SER A 895 -28.45 80.36 -31.44
N ILE A 896 -29.59 79.97 -30.89
CA ILE A 896 -29.92 79.98 -29.47
C ILE A 896 -30.04 78.52 -29.00
N GLU A 897 -29.35 78.10 -27.94
CA GLU A 897 -29.38 76.71 -27.45
C GLU A 897 -29.59 76.56 -25.94
N ARG A 898 -30.61 75.81 -25.52
CA ARG A 898 -30.89 75.51 -24.09
C ARG A 898 -31.11 76.79 -23.25
N CYS A 899 -31.77 77.79 -23.83
CA CYS A 899 -32.13 79.03 -23.15
C CYS A 899 -33.61 79.03 -22.71
N THR A 900 -33.93 79.74 -21.62
CA THR A 900 -35.31 80.00 -21.16
C THR A 900 -35.58 81.50 -21.29
N ILE A 901 -36.42 81.91 -22.22
CA ILE A 901 -36.75 83.31 -22.52
C ILE A 901 -38.13 83.61 -21.95
N ASN A 902 -38.20 84.45 -20.92
CA ASN A 902 -39.45 84.88 -20.28
C ASN A 902 -39.66 86.38 -20.53
N ILE A 903 -40.67 86.74 -21.34
CA ILE A 903 -41.04 88.15 -21.58
C ILE A 903 -42.38 88.42 -20.92
N THR A 904 -42.44 89.44 -20.06
CA THR A 904 -43.66 89.78 -19.34
C THR A 904 -43.97 91.27 -19.29
N ASN A 905 -45.24 91.59 -19.46
CA ASN A 905 -45.84 92.86 -19.07
C ASN A 905 -47.16 92.65 -18.30
N SER A 906 -47.33 91.47 -17.68
CA SER A 906 -48.58 91.05 -17.05
C SER A 906 -49.06 91.95 -15.90
N SER A 907 -48.17 92.74 -15.31
CA SER A 907 -48.48 93.75 -14.29
C SER A 907 -49.00 95.09 -14.85
N MET A 908 -48.91 95.30 -16.17
CA MET A 908 -49.47 96.48 -16.84
C MET A 908 -50.99 96.33 -17.04
N ALA A 909 -51.71 97.46 -17.09
CA ALA A 909 -53.17 97.49 -17.24
C ALA A 909 -53.65 96.87 -18.57
N TYR A 910 -54.74 96.10 -18.51
CA TYR A 910 -55.33 95.37 -19.65
C TYR A 910 -55.95 96.27 -20.73
N THR A 911 -56.16 97.55 -20.43
CA THR A 911 -56.64 98.57 -21.38
C THR A 911 -55.53 99.10 -22.29
N LEU A 912 -54.26 98.80 -22.00
CA LEU A 912 -53.13 99.31 -22.79
C LEU A 912 -52.88 98.45 -24.04
N ILE A 913 -52.63 99.11 -25.17
CA ILE A 913 -52.24 98.47 -26.42
C ILE A 913 -50.71 98.33 -26.41
N ASN A 914 -50.21 97.15 -26.04
CA ASN A 914 -48.78 96.84 -25.95
C ASN A 914 -48.46 95.58 -26.76
N THR A 915 -47.33 95.59 -27.48
CA THR A 915 -46.84 94.47 -28.30
C THR A 915 -45.72 93.75 -27.57
N VAL A 916 -45.78 92.42 -27.51
CA VAL A 916 -44.81 91.59 -26.78
C VAL A 916 -44.40 90.39 -27.63
N THR A 917 -43.11 90.32 -27.99
CA THR A 917 -42.55 89.27 -28.83
C THR A 917 -41.38 88.57 -28.13
N GLY A 918 -41.42 87.24 -28.03
CA GLY A 918 -40.32 86.44 -27.47
C GLY A 918 -39.09 86.48 -28.35
N ILE A 919 -39.23 86.00 -29.58
CA ILE A 919 -38.21 86.05 -30.62
C ILE A 919 -38.81 86.66 -31.88
N GLU A 920 -38.13 87.63 -32.49
CA GLU A 920 -38.50 88.19 -33.80
C GLU A 920 -37.41 87.93 -34.83
N ALA A 921 -37.78 87.39 -35.99
CA ALA A 921 -36.93 87.32 -37.17
C ALA A 921 -37.39 88.39 -38.19
N SER A 922 -36.85 89.60 -38.02
CA SER A 922 -37.12 90.77 -38.89
C SER A 922 -36.02 91.00 -39.94
N GLY A 923 -35.21 89.99 -40.21
CA GLY A 923 -34.06 90.03 -41.10
C GLY A 923 -34.39 89.90 -42.59
N THR A 924 -33.37 90.04 -43.43
CA THR A 924 -33.42 90.07 -44.89
C THR A 924 -32.76 88.82 -45.51
N GLY A 925 -33.10 87.64 -44.98
CA GLY A 925 -32.59 86.37 -45.50
C GLY A 925 -33.10 86.06 -46.92
N SER A 926 -32.56 85.00 -47.53
CA SER A 926 -33.06 84.45 -48.80
C SER A 926 -33.39 82.99 -48.61
N LEU A 927 -34.51 82.53 -49.19
CA LEU A 927 -34.95 81.14 -49.13
C LEU A 927 -33.95 80.21 -49.85
N VAL A 928 -33.14 79.46 -49.09
CA VAL A 928 -32.21 78.44 -49.63
C VAL A 928 -32.28 77.11 -48.85
N PRO A 929 -31.86 75.97 -49.42
CA PRO A 929 -31.94 74.64 -48.79
C PRO A 929 -31.05 74.41 -47.55
N ASP A 930 -30.03 75.25 -47.32
CA ASP A 930 -28.99 74.98 -46.31
C ASP A 930 -29.44 75.20 -44.85
N THR A 931 -30.71 75.56 -44.60
CA THR A 931 -31.27 75.98 -43.29
C THR A 931 -31.09 74.96 -42.16
N PHE A 932 -31.02 73.67 -42.48
CA PHE A 932 -30.91 72.60 -41.49
C PHE A 932 -29.55 72.57 -40.77
N THR A 933 -28.51 73.18 -41.37
CA THR A 933 -27.16 73.25 -40.78
C THR A 933 -27.12 74.13 -39.54
N PHE A 934 -27.91 75.21 -39.52
CA PHE A 934 -28.04 76.14 -38.40
C PHE A 934 -29.48 76.14 -37.88
N ASN A 935 -29.87 75.14 -37.08
CA ASN A 935 -31.16 75.21 -36.37
C ASN A 935 -31.11 76.42 -35.42
N ALA A 936 -31.79 77.50 -35.77
CA ALA A 936 -31.60 78.82 -35.15
C ALA A 936 -32.04 78.86 -33.68
N ILE A 937 -32.96 77.99 -33.27
CA ILE A 937 -33.45 77.88 -31.89
C ILE A 937 -33.50 76.38 -31.52
N LYS A 938 -32.68 75.94 -30.57
CA LYS A 938 -32.59 74.54 -30.13
C LYS A 938 -32.85 74.40 -28.63
N SER A 939 -33.59 73.36 -28.23
CA SER A 939 -33.76 72.93 -26.84
C SER A 939 -34.18 74.06 -25.88
N SER A 940 -34.85 75.08 -26.39
CA SER A 940 -35.10 76.35 -25.68
C SER A 940 -36.58 76.49 -25.31
N VAL A 941 -36.87 77.29 -24.30
CA VAL A 941 -38.22 77.58 -23.82
C VAL A 941 -38.50 79.07 -24.03
N ILE A 942 -39.60 79.42 -24.70
CA ILE A 942 -40.05 80.81 -24.86
C ILE A 942 -41.42 80.96 -24.20
N ASN A 943 -41.48 81.76 -23.14
CA ASN A 943 -42.69 82.04 -22.38
C ASN A 943 -43.09 83.51 -22.50
N ILE A 944 -44.34 83.76 -22.88
CA ILE A 944 -44.92 85.11 -22.98
C ILE A 944 -46.06 85.24 -21.97
N TYR A 945 -45.92 86.18 -21.03
CA TYR A 945 -46.92 86.48 -20.01
C TYR A 945 -47.38 87.93 -20.19
N SER A 946 -48.44 88.14 -20.97
CA SER A 946 -48.82 89.48 -21.41
C SER A 946 -50.26 89.86 -21.10
N ASN A 947 -50.48 91.13 -20.76
CA ASN A 947 -51.80 91.76 -20.68
C ASN A 947 -51.96 92.81 -21.78
N GLY A 948 -53.20 93.14 -22.14
CA GLY A 948 -53.51 94.24 -23.04
C GLY A 948 -54.01 93.85 -24.42
N ALA A 949 -54.31 94.88 -25.22
CA ALA A 949 -55.00 94.81 -26.50
C ALA A 949 -54.10 94.67 -27.76
N GLY A 950 -52.78 94.55 -27.59
CA GLY A 950 -51.81 94.43 -28.69
C GLY A 950 -51.39 92.99 -29.05
N ASN A 951 -50.45 92.86 -29.99
CA ASN A 951 -49.97 91.57 -30.50
C ASN A 951 -48.97 90.90 -29.56
N LYS A 952 -49.23 89.65 -29.20
CA LYS A 952 -48.42 88.80 -28.31
C LYS A 952 -47.93 87.61 -29.12
N ARG A 953 -46.61 87.41 -29.18
CA ARG A 953 -45.96 86.42 -30.05
C ARG A 953 -44.89 85.65 -29.31
N GLY A 954 -44.95 84.31 -29.35
CA GLY A 954 -43.82 83.49 -28.94
C GLY A 954 -42.65 83.70 -29.91
N ILE A 955 -42.90 83.41 -31.18
CA ILE A 955 -42.01 83.73 -32.30
C ILE A 955 -42.79 84.48 -33.39
N LEU A 956 -42.16 85.51 -33.98
CA LEU A 956 -42.66 86.25 -35.14
C LEU A 956 -41.60 86.27 -36.25
N VAL A 957 -41.94 85.81 -37.45
CA VAL A 957 -41.14 86.05 -38.66
C VAL A 957 -41.78 87.22 -39.42
N SER A 958 -41.18 88.40 -39.34
CA SER A 958 -41.70 89.67 -39.87
C SER A 958 -40.95 90.19 -41.11
N GLY A 959 -39.86 89.53 -41.52
CA GLY A 959 -39.14 89.80 -42.77
C GLY A 959 -38.85 88.53 -43.56
N THR A 960 -38.06 88.64 -44.63
CA THR A 960 -37.75 87.55 -45.60
C THR A 960 -36.88 86.42 -45.03
N ASN A 961 -36.75 86.34 -43.71
CA ASN A 961 -35.80 85.52 -43.01
C ASN A 961 -36.25 84.04 -42.93
N GLN A 962 -35.28 83.14 -42.88
CA GLN A 962 -35.50 81.72 -42.58
C GLN A 962 -35.15 81.48 -41.13
N LEU A 963 -36.09 80.92 -40.36
CA LEU A 963 -35.91 80.55 -38.97
C LEU A 963 -36.23 79.06 -38.79
N SER A 964 -35.57 78.39 -37.86
CA SER A 964 -35.80 76.96 -37.62
C SER A 964 -35.73 76.65 -36.13
N THR A 965 -36.65 75.81 -35.66
CA THR A 965 -36.76 75.40 -34.26
C THR A 965 -36.54 73.89 -34.12
N ARG A 966 -35.85 73.48 -33.05
CA ARG A 966 -35.62 72.09 -32.70
C ARG A 966 -35.78 71.87 -31.20
N ASP A 967 -36.51 70.85 -30.76
CA ASP A 967 -36.65 70.48 -29.33
C ASP A 967 -37.14 71.67 -28.46
N THR A 968 -37.95 72.57 -29.03
CA THR A 968 -38.25 73.91 -28.47
C THR A 968 -39.68 74.00 -27.94
N ASN A 969 -39.86 74.57 -26.74
CA ASN A 969 -41.18 74.80 -26.16
C ASN A 969 -41.56 76.28 -26.28
N ILE A 970 -42.71 76.57 -26.86
CA ILE A 970 -43.23 77.93 -27.05
C ILE A 970 -44.58 78.02 -26.36
N TYR A 971 -44.66 78.82 -25.31
CA TYR A 971 -45.89 79.02 -24.54
C TYR A 971 -46.27 80.51 -24.48
N VAL A 972 -47.44 80.83 -25.01
CA VAL A 972 -48.05 82.15 -24.86
C VAL A 972 -49.24 81.98 -23.92
N ALA A 973 -49.05 82.44 -22.68
CA ALA A 973 -50.05 82.29 -21.64
C ALA A 973 -51.31 83.11 -21.95
N GLN A 974 -52.45 82.66 -21.40
CA GLN A 974 -53.63 83.53 -21.29
C GLN A 974 -53.26 84.84 -20.56
N PRO A 975 -53.91 85.96 -20.88
CA PRO A 975 -53.72 87.20 -20.14
C PRO A 975 -54.09 87.03 -18.67
N ALA A 976 -53.29 87.65 -17.78
CA ALA A 976 -53.55 87.67 -16.34
C ALA A 976 -54.86 88.42 -15.99
N ASN A 977 -55.35 89.29 -16.88
CA ASN A 977 -56.70 89.82 -16.84
C ASN A 977 -57.47 89.40 -18.12
N THR A 978 -58.54 88.62 -17.93
CA THR A 978 -59.38 88.02 -18.99
C THR A 978 -60.10 89.04 -19.87
N ALA A 979 -60.23 90.29 -19.44
CA ALA A 979 -60.78 91.39 -20.24
C ALA A 979 -59.79 91.96 -21.28
N SER A 980 -58.55 91.45 -21.36
CA SER A 980 -57.63 91.78 -22.44
C SER A 980 -58.17 91.34 -23.80
N THR A 981 -58.00 92.17 -24.83
CA THR A 981 -58.55 91.97 -26.19
C THR A 981 -57.49 91.68 -27.27
N GLY A 982 -56.24 91.40 -26.87
CA GLY A 982 -55.11 91.25 -27.80
C GLY A 982 -55.12 89.98 -28.65
N SER A 983 -54.12 89.85 -29.51
CA SER A 983 -53.86 88.65 -30.33
C SER A 983 -52.72 87.85 -29.73
N TYR A 984 -52.94 86.59 -29.36
CA TYR A 984 -51.99 85.73 -28.66
C TYR A 984 -51.62 84.56 -29.58
N VAL A 985 -50.43 84.57 -30.17
CA VAL A 985 -50.02 83.55 -31.15
C VAL A 985 -48.68 82.94 -30.78
N GLY A 986 -48.59 81.60 -30.81
CA GLY A 986 -47.35 80.88 -30.52
C GLY A 986 -46.26 81.20 -31.55
N VAL A 987 -46.55 80.93 -32.83
CA VAL A 987 -45.67 81.24 -33.97
C VAL A 987 -46.47 81.93 -35.09
N GLU A 988 -46.04 83.11 -35.53
CA GLU A 988 -46.60 83.80 -36.70
C GLU A 988 -45.55 84.01 -37.79
N THR A 989 -45.95 83.82 -39.06
CA THR A 989 -45.25 84.40 -40.22
C THR A 989 -46.10 85.52 -40.82
N ALA A 990 -45.56 86.73 -40.84
CA ALA A 990 -46.21 87.96 -41.30
C ALA A 990 -45.24 88.82 -42.14
N ASP A 991 -44.40 88.16 -42.94
CA ASP A 991 -43.53 88.81 -43.93
C ASP A 991 -44.35 89.36 -45.10
N ALA A 992 -44.30 90.68 -45.31
CA ALA A 992 -44.98 91.36 -46.41
C ALA A 992 -44.50 90.89 -47.80
N ALA A 993 -43.28 90.35 -47.92
CA ALA A 993 -42.75 89.81 -49.17
C ALA A 993 -43.22 88.37 -49.46
N ASN A 994 -43.98 87.72 -48.56
CA ASN A 994 -44.44 86.32 -48.68
C ASN A 994 -43.31 85.27 -48.78
N THR A 995 -42.12 85.60 -48.28
CA THR A 995 -40.91 84.76 -48.34
C THR A 995 -40.39 84.31 -46.97
N GLY A 996 -40.77 84.99 -45.89
CA GLY A 996 -40.46 84.59 -44.52
C GLY A 996 -40.91 83.15 -44.24
N SER A 997 -40.05 82.39 -43.57
CA SER A 997 -40.24 80.95 -43.39
C SER A 997 -39.85 80.52 -41.98
N ILE A 998 -40.61 79.59 -41.42
CA ILE A 998 -40.23 78.90 -40.19
C ILE A 998 -40.42 77.38 -40.28
N GLU A 999 -39.33 76.67 -39.98
CA GLU A 999 -39.25 75.21 -39.95
C GLU A 999 -39.36 74.71 -38.51
N LEU A 1000 -40.40 73.94 -38.19
CA LEU A 1000 -40.71 73.51 -36.82
C LEU A 1000 -40.38 72.03 -36.63
N ARG A 1001 -39.40 71.66 -35.79
CA ARG A 1001 -39.02 70.26 -35.51
C ARG A 1001 -39.08 69.97 -34.01
N ALA A 1002 -39.69 68.87 -33.59
CA ALA A 1002 -39.79 68.50 -32.17
C ALA A 1002 -40.20 69.70 -31.27
N THR A 1003 -41.07 70.57 -31.79
CA THR A 1003 -41.40 71.86 -31.16
C THR A 1003 -42.82 71.80 -30.62
N SER A 1004 -42.99 72.05 -29.32
CA SER A 1004 -44.31 72.13 -28.68
C SER A 1004 -44.76 73.58 -28.64
N ILE A 1005 -45.86 73.90 -29.31
CA ILE A 1005 -46.38 75.27 -29.43
C ILE A 1005 -47.76 75.31 -28.80
N GLY A 1006 -47.91 76.10 -27.73
CA GLY A 1006 -49.17 76.23 -27.00
C GLY A 1006 -49.56 77.68 -26.77
N THR A 1007 -50.77 78.01 -27.19
CA THR A 1007 -51.55 79.13 -26.66
C THR A 1007 -52.61 78.62 -25.68
N VAL A 1008 -53.35 79.52 -25.02
CA VAL A 1008 -54.55 79.14 -24.26
C VAL A 1008 -55.76 79.63 -25.03
N ILE A 1009 -56.71 78.74 -25.34
CA ILE A 1009 -57.91 79.10 -26.11
C ILE A 1009 -58.83 80.00 -25.26
N SER A 1010 -59.29 81.10 -25.86
CA SER A 1010 -60.30 81.98 -25.26
C SER A 1010 -61.65 81.27 -25.05
N THR A 1011 -62.15 81.32 -23.83
CA THR A 1011 -63.46 80.76 -23.41
C THR A 1011 -64.51 81.86 -23.17
N ILE A 1012 -65.72 81.50 -22.73
CA ILE A 1012 -66.81 82.46 -22.48
C ILE A 1012 -66.34 83.55 -21.49
N ASN A 1013 -66.61 84.82 -21.81
CA ASN A 1013 -66.16 86.02 -21.10
C ASN A 1013 -64.65 86.31 -21.18
N GLN A 1014 -63.95 85.77 -22.17
CA GLN A 1014 -62.59 86.19 -22.57
C GLN A 1014 -62.64 86.80 -23.97
N TYR A 1015 -61.94 87.92 -24.18
CA TYR A 1015 -62.09 88.73 -25.42
C TYR A 1015 -60.82 88.79 -26.29
N TYR A 1016 -59.78 88.04 -25.95
CA TYR A 1016 -58.56 87.92 -26.75
C TYR A 1016 -58.70 86.82 -27.80
N THR A 1017 -57.86 86.85 -28.84
CA THR A 1017 -57.76 85.78 -29.84
C THR A 1017 -56.50 84.94 -29.61
N SER A 1018 -56.57 83.65 -29.90
CA SER A 1018 -55.52 82.66 -29.62
C SER A 1018 -55.27 81.72 -30.80
N SER A 1019 -54.01 81.45 -31.15
CA SER A 1019 -53.66 80.39 -32.11
C SER A 1019 -52.24 79.86 -31.91
N ASP A 1020 -52.01 78.55 -31.91
CA ASP A 1020 -50.67 77.98 -31.78
C ASP A 1020 -49.78 78.45 -32.94
N ILE A 1021 -50.27 78.32 -34.17
CA ILE A 1021 -49.65 78.91 -35.37
C ILE A 1021 -50.59 79.89 -36.07
N LEU A 1022 -50.02 80.88 -36.77
CA LEU A 1022 -50.77 81.77 -37.67
C LEU A 1022 -49.92 82.11 -38.90
N GLN A 1023 -50.26 81.53 -40.06
CA GLN A 1023 -49.64 81.89 -41.33
C GLN A 1023 -50.38 83.10 -41.93
N THR A 1024 -50.03 84.30 -41.49
CA THR A 1024 -50.62 85.55 -42.01
C THR A 1024 -50.13 85.79 -43.45
N ASN A 1025 -48.83 85.55 -43.70
CA ASN A 1025 -48.20 85.52 -45.02
C ASN A 1025 -47.20 84.33 -45.10
N PRO A 1026 -47.08 83.60 -46.22
CA PRO A 1026 -47.91 83.66 -47.44
C PRO A 1026 -49.33 83.14 -47.19
N THR A 1027 -50.31 83.60 -47.98
CA THR A 1027 -51.73 83.19 -47.81
C THR A 1027 -52.07 81.83 -48.42
N SER A 1028 -51.15 81.20 -49.16
CA SER A 1028 -51.31 79.88 -49.78
C SER A 1028 -50.02 79.06 -49.68
N VAL A 1029 -50.14 77.73 -49.79
CA VAL A 1029 -49.01 76.78 -49.80
C VAL A 1029 -48.94 76.13 -51.17
N THR A 1030 -47.91 76.47 -51.95
CA THR A 1030 -47.70 75.96 -53.31
C THR A 1030 -46.68 74.81 -53.37
N ASN A 1031 -45.78 74.74 -52.39
CA ASN A 1031 -44.83 73.65 -52.23
C ASN A 1031 -44.92 73.09 -50.79
N PRO A 1032 -45.35 71.84 -50.59
CA PRO A 1032 -45.43 71.24 -49.26
C PRO A 1032 -44.11 70.61 -48.80
N THR A 1033 -42.99 70.71 -49.53
CA THR A 1033 -41.73 70.14 -49.05
C THR A 1033 -41.31 70.75 -47.73
N TYR A 1034 -41.05 69.88 -46.76
CA TYR A 1034 -40.44 70.22 -45.48
C TYR A 1034 -38.93 70.43 -45.68
N LEU A 1035 -38.60 71.57 -46.29
CA LEU A 1035 -37.28 72.12 -46.61
C LEU A 1035 -37.50 73.35 -47.51
N ALA A 1036 -37.05 74.54 -47.08
CA ALA A 1036 -36.92 75.76 -47.88
C ALA A 1036 -38.19 76.27 -48.61
N SER A 1037 -39.37 76.06 -48.02
CA SER A 1037 -40.65 76.63 -48.49
C SER A 1037 -41.04 77.87 -47.69
N ALA A 1038 -41.72 78.86 -48.31
CA ALA A 1038 -42.24 80.03 -47.59
C ALA A 1038 -43.39 79.64 -46.63
N GLY A 1039 -43.51 80.35 -45.50
CA GLY A 1039 -44.53 80.09 -44.48
C GLY A 1039 -44.12 79.10 -43.39
N ILE A 1040 -45.11 78.47 -42.76
CA ILE A 1040 -44.96 77.61 -41.59
C ILE A 1040 -44.90 76.14 -42.04
N GLN A 1041 -43.75 75.50 -41.79
CA GLN A 1041 -43.49 74.11 -42.13
C GLN A 1041 -43.46 73.25 -40.84
N ILE A 1042 -44.43 72.34 -40.67
CA ILE A 1042 -44.53 71.45 -39.51
C ILE A 1042 -43.77 70.15 -39.77
N GLY A 1043 -42.65 69.98 -39.08
CA GLY A 1043 -41.77 68.82 -39.13
C GLY A 1043 -42.06 67.72 -38.12
N PRO A 1044 -41.23 66.66 -38.11
CA PRO A 1044 -41.43 65.52 -37.24
C PRO A 1044 -41.31 65.92 -35.76
N GLY A 1045 -42.21 65.39 -34.93
CA GLY A 1045 -42.27 65.61 -33.49
C GLY A 1045 -42.85 66.96 -33.05
N THR A 1046 -43.28 67.82 -33.97
CA THR A 1046 -43.90 69.12 -33.61
C THR A 1046 -45.35 68.92 -33.16
N ASP A 1047 -45.69 69.48 -32.00
CA ASP A 1047 -47.03 69.42 -31.41
C ASP A 1047 -47.64 70.82 -31.28
N LEU A 1048 -48.77 71.05 -31.96
CA LEU A 1048 -49.63 72.21 -31.75
C LEU A 1048 -50.57 71.89 -30.60
N VAL A 1049 -50.24 72.31 -29.37
CA VAL A 1049 -50.89 71.83 -28.14
C VAL A 1049 -52.41 71.97 -28.18
N THR A 1050 -52.93 73.10 -28.67
CA THR A 1050 -54.37 73.37 -28.82
C THR A 1050 -54.92 73.06 -30.22
N LYS A 1051 -54.05 72.64 -31.15
CA LYS A 1051 -54.36 72.25 -32.53
C LYS A 1051 -54.97 73.40 -33.35
N THR A 1052 -54.59 74.64 -33.03
CA THR A 1052 -55.13 75.86 -33.66
C THR A 1052 -54.16 76.48 -34.69
N ALA A 1053 -54.70 76.81 -35.88
CA ALA A 1053 -53.95 77.42 -36.98
C ALA A 1053 -54.59 78.71 -37.54
N GLY A 1054 -55.50 79.33 -36.79
CA GLY A 1054 -56.16 80.58 -37.17
C GLY A 1054 -56.95 80.56 -38.47
N GLY A 1055 -57.33 79.36 -38.96
CA GLY A 1055 -57.96 79.17 -40.27
C GLY A 1055 -57.03 79.39 -41.47
N ARG A 1056 -55.69 79.36 -41.27
CA ARG A 1056 -54.68 79.57 -42.32
C ARG A 1056 -54.01 78.26 -42.75
N PRO A 1057 -53.56 78.15 -44.01
CA PRO A 1057 -52.85 76.96 -44.49
C PRO A 1057 -51.43 76.87 -43.93
N PHE A 1058 -50.89 75.64 -43.90
CA PHE A 1058 -49.53 75.30 -43.48
C PHE A 1058 -49.11 73.96 -44.15
N SER A 1059 -47.84 73.59 -44.12
CA SER A 1059 -47.36 72.28 -44.62
C SER A 1059 -46.98 71.33 -43.49
N THR A 1060 -47.04 70.01 -43.74
CA THR A 1060 -46.73 68.95 -42.75
C THR A 1060 -45.81 67.86 -43.31
N TYR A 1061 -44.92 67.36 -42.45
CA TYR A 1061 -44.06 66.20 -42.65
C TYR A 1061 -44.79 64.92 -42.18
N VAL A 1062 -45.28 64.09 -43.11
CA VAL A 1062 -46.04 62.87 -42.81
C VAL A 1062 -45.60 61.73 -43.74
N TYR A 1063 -45.32 60.56 -43.15
CA TYR A 1063 -44.88 59.34 -43.84
C TYR A 1063 -45.41 58.09 -43.13
N PRO A 1064 -45.81 57.02 -43.83
CA PRO A 1064 -45.88 55.69 -43.27
C PRO A 1064 -44.47 55.07 -43.26
N THR A 1065 -44.01 54.61 -42.10
CA THR A 1065 -42.73 53.89 -41.96
C THR A 1065 -42.80 52.45 -42.52
N ILE A 1066 -44.00 51.93 -42.74
CA ILE A 1066 -44.22 50.58 -43.26
C ILE A 1066 -45.38 50.61 -44.26
N ILE A 1067 -45.20 49.96 -45.41
CA ILE A 1067 -46.29 49.60 -46.32
C ILE A 1067 -46.54 48.09 -46.17
N TYR A 1068 -47.71 47.75 -45.65
CA TYR A 1068 -48.16 46.36 -45.48
C TYR A 1068 -48.92 45.86 -46.71
N TYR A 1069 -48.68 44.60 -47.05
CA TYR A 1069 -49.37 43.82 -48.07
C TYR A 1069 -49.71 42.45 -47.47
N GLY A 1070 -50.97 42.00 -47.56
CA GLY A 1070 -51.40 40.71 -47.02
C GLY A 1070 -52.34 39.97 -47.96
N LEU A 1071 -52.02 38.73 -48.33
CA LEU A 1071 -52.78 37.91 -49.26
C LEU A 1071 -53.24 36.63 -48.56
N LYS A 1072 -54.53 36.32 -48.61
CA LYS A 1072 -55.10 35.11 -47.99
C LYS A 1072 -55.58 34.11 -49.04
N GLY A 1073 -55.20 32.83 -48.93
CA GLY A 1073 -55.47 31.76 -49.91
C GLY A 1073 -54.19 31.06 -50.42
N ASN A 1074 -54.34 30.11 -51.35
CA ASN A 1074 -53.19 29.42 -51.98
C ASN A 1074 -52.71 30.20 -53.21
N ILE A 1075 -51.40 30.36 -53.38
CA ILE A 1075 -50.81 31.12 -54.51
C ILE A 1075 -51.10 30.47 -55.87
N LYS A 1076 -51.26 29.14 -55.94
CA LYS A 1076 -51.72 28.43 -57.15
C LYS A 1076 -53.12 28.84 -57.64
N ASP A 1077 -53.94 29.45 -56.77
CA ASP A 1077 -55.30 29.88 -57.11
C ASP A 1077 -55.29 31.28 -57.76
N GLY A 1078 -54.10 31.87 -57.99
CA GLY A 1078 -53.85 33.07 -58.78
C GLY A 1078 -53.43 32.78 -60.22
N ASN A 1079 -53.48 33.81 -61.08
CA ASN A 1079 -53.48 33.64 -62.54
C ASN A 1079 -52.09 33.52 -63.21
N SER A 1080 -50.99 33.93 -62.55
CA SER A 1080 -49.58 33.64 -62.94
C SER A 1080 -48.53 34.45 -62.15
N GLY A 1081 -48.95 35.48 -61.42
CA GLY A 1081 -48.07 36.46 -60.75
C GLY A 1081 -48.41 37.88 -61.22
N GLY A 1082 -48.08 38.90 -60.43
CA GLY A 1082 -48.49 40.28 -60.66
C GLY A 1082 -48.32 41.20 -59.45
N TRP A 1083 -48.88 42.41 -59.55
CA TRP A 1083 -48.72 43.51 -58.60
C TRP A 1083 -49.62 43.38 -57.37
N LEU A 1084 -49.10 43.83 -56.23
CA LEU A 1084 -49.81 43.85 -54.96
C LEU A 1084 -50.30 45.25 -54.60
N TRP A 1085 -51.51 45.33 -54.07
CA TRP A 1085 -52.10 46.57 -53.55
C TRP A 1085 -51.77 46.74 -52.06
N PRO A 1086 -51.34 47.93 -51.59
CA PRO A 1086 -51.16 48.20 -50.17
C PRO A 1086 -52.45 47.91 -49.37
N GLY A 1087 -52.33 47.12 -48.30
CA GLY A 1087 -53.45 46.59 -47.51
C GLY A 1087 -53.56 45.07 -47.57
N THR A 1088 -54.76 44.53 -47.31
CA THR A 1088 -55.00 43.08 -47.27
C THR A 1088 -56.07 42.66 -48.28
N GLN A 1089 -55.78 41.63 -49.07
CA GLN A 1089 -56.61 41.07 -50.15
C GLN A 1089 -56.71 39.54 -50.06
N LYS A 1090 -57.61 38.94 -50.85
CA LYS A 1090 -57.72 37.48 -51.03
C LYS A 1090 -57.12 37.09 -52.38
N ILE A 1091 -56.45 35.95 -52.47
CA ILE A 1091 -55.96 35.39 -53.74
C ILE A 1091 -57.15 34.91 -54.59
N SER A 1092 -57.15 35.25 -55.87
CA SER A 1092 -58.17 34.88 -56.85
C SER A 1092 -57.60 34.91 -58.29
N ASN A 1093 -58.43 34.53 -59.27
CA ASN A 1093 -58.08 34.63 -60.70
C ASN A 1093 -57.79 36.08 -61.17
N ASP A 1094 -58.17 37.09 -60.38
CA ASP A 1094 -57.98 38.52 -60.66
C ASP A 1094 -56.82 39.14 -59.84
N PHE A 1095 -56.25 38.38 -58.89
CA PHE A 1095 -55.24 38.90 -57.96
C PHE A 1095 -54.19 37.84 -57.58
N PRO A 1096 -52.87 38.05 -57.81
CA PRO A 1096 -52.19 39.34 -58.05
C PRO A 1096 -52.57 40.08 -59.34
N ASP A 1097 -52.59 41.41 -59.25
CA ASP A 1097 -53.09 42.32 -60.29
C ASP A 1097 -52.10 42.44 -61.45
N THR A 1098 -52.50 42.11 -62.67
CA THR A 1098 -51.64 42.16 -63.87
C THR A 1098 -51.86 43.42 -64.73
N THR A 1099 -52.68 44.36 -64.28
CA THR A 1099 -53.05 45.55 -65.07
C THR A 1099 -51.97 46.63 -65.09
N SER A 1100 -52.10 47.57 -66.04
CA SER A 1100 -51.23 48.73 -66.19
C SER A 1100 -52.06 50.02 -66.21
N PRO A 1101 -51.70 51.07 -65.46
CA PRO A 1101 -50.49 51.19 -64.65
C PRO A 1101 -50.54 50.32 -63.37
N PRO A 1102 -49.41 49.74 -62.95
CA PRO A 1102 -49.35 48.90 -61.74
C PRO A 1102 -49.83 49.59 -60.47
N ALA A 1103 -50.48 48.84 -59.58
CA ALA A 1103 -50.87 49.27 -58.25
C ALA A 1103 -49.71 49.92 -57.49
N TYR A 1104 -49.96 51.03 -56.79
CA TYR A 1104 -48.89 51.82 -56.18
C TYR A 1104 -49.25 52.51 -54.87
N PHE A 1105 -48.21 52.76 -54.07
CA PHE A 1105 -48.20 53.78 -53.02
C PHE A 1105 -47.52 55.05 -53.53
N ARG A 1106 -48.15 56.23 -53.41
CA ARG A 1106 -47.55 57.53 -53.80
C ARG A 1106 -46.80 58.16 -52.62
N VAL A 1107 -45.52 58.43 -52.84
CA VAL A 1107 -44.61 59.08 -51.90
C VAL A 1107 -44.99 60.56 -51.75
N GLN A 1108 -45.22 61.03 -50.51
CA GLN A 1108 -45.67 62.41 -50.22
C GLN A 1108 -44.52 63.37 -49.88
N GLN A 1109 -43.40 62.85 -49.43
CA GLN A 1109 -42.14 63.52 -49.05
C GLN A 1109 -41.00 62.51 -49.32
N PRO A 1110 -39.72 62.88 -49.49
CA PRO A 1110 -38.68 61.93 -49.91
C PRO A 1110 -38.36 60.89 -48.81
N SER A 1111 -38.23 59.62 -49.19
CA SER A 1111 -38.02 58.46 -48.30
C SER A 1111 -36.91 57.52 -48.82
N LEU A 1112 -36.49 56.58 -47.97
CA LEU A 1112 -35.65 55.44 -48.30
C LEU A 1112 -36.44 54.14 -48.15
N ILE A 1113 -36.50 53.32 -49.20
CA ILE A 1113 -36.80 51.89 -49.06
C ILE A 1113 -35.59 51.25 -48.39
N SER A 1114 -35.84 50.53 -47.30
CA SER A 1114 -34.83 49.97 -46.40
C SER A 1114 -34.92 48.46 -46.22
N GLY A 1115 -36.08 47.87 -46.53
CA GLY A 1115 -36.28 46.43 -46.41
C GLY A 1115 -37.50 45.89 -47.13
N LEU A 1116 -37.44 44.60 -47.41
CA LEU A 1116 -38.57 43.77 -47.80
C LEU A 1116 -38.57 42.52 -46.93
N ALA A 1117 -39.56 42.36 -46.06
CA ALA A 1117 -39.80 41.15 -45.29
C ALA A 1117 -41.10 40.49 -45.74
N ALA A 1118 -41.17 39.17 -45.75
CA ALA A 1118 -42.41 38.44 -45.99
C ALA A 1118 -42.44 37.07 -45.30
N SER A 1119 -43.65 36.55 -45.12
CA SER A 1119 -43.89 35.19 -44.63
C SER A 1119 -45.03 34.51 -45.39
N LEU A 1120 -44.98 33.19 -45.42
CA LEU A 1120 -45.96 32.27 -45.98
C LEU A 1120 -46.39 31.30 -44.89
N ASN A 1121 -47.70 31.05 -44.76
CA ASN A 1121 -48.25 30.04 -43.85
C ASN A 1121 -47.88 28.60 -44.29
N ILE A 1122 -47.84 28.37 -45.60
CA ILE A 1122 -47.36 27.11 -46.20
C ILE A 1122 -46.24 27.44 -47.18
N ALA A 1123 -45.13 26.71 -47.11
CA ALA A 1123 -44.00 26.84 -48.05
C ALA A 1123 -44.35 26.30 -49.45
N PRO A 1124 -43.64 26.70 -50.53
CA PRO A 1124 -43.94 26.27 -51.90
C PRO A 1124 -44.07 24.75 -52.14
N ALA A 1125 -43.31 23.94 -51.40
CA ALA A 1125 -43.23 22.48 -51.40
C ALA A 1125 -43.01 21.78 -52.76
N GLY A 1126 -41.89 21.06 -52.86
CA GLY A 1126 -41.49 20.28 -54.04
C GLY A 1126 -40.26 20.83 -54.75
N THR A 1127 -39.50 19.95 -55.40
CA THR A 1127 -38.25 20.30 -56.09
C THR A 1127 -38.49 21.39 -57.14
N ASN A 1128 -37.70 22.46 -57.10
CA ASN A 1128 -37.79 23.63 -57.99
C ASN A 1128 -39.13 24.39 -57.90
N LYS A 1129 -39.78 24.44 -56.73
CA LYS A 1129 -40.90 25.35 -56.47
C LYS A 1129 -40.45 26.58 -55.67
N THR A 1130 -40.76 27.77 -56.18
CA THR A 1130 -40.45 29.04 -55.52
C THR A 1130 -41.57 30.07 -55.61
N VAL A 1131 -41.55 31.01 -54.67
CA VAL A 1131 -42.33 32.26 -54.67
C VAL A 1131 -41.33 33.41 -54.53
N THR A 1132 -41.45 34.46 -55.33
CA THR A 1132 -40.53 35.60 -55.36
C THR A 1132 -41.29 36.91 -55.27
N LEU A 1133 -40.87 37.80 -54.36
CA LEU A 1133 -41.36 39.16 -54.25
C LEU A 1133 -40.27 40.15 -54.65
N THR A 1134 -40.61 41.17 -55.44
CA THR A 1134 -39.67 42.23 -55.88
C THR A 1134 -40.31 43.61 -55.78
N ILE A 1135 -39.62 44.58 -55.17
CA ILE A 1135 -40.06 45.99 -55.16
C ILE A 1135 -39.66 46.68 -56.47
N TYR A 1136 -40.58 47.46 -57.04
CA TYR A 1136 -40.33 48.37 -58.16
C TYR A 1136 -40.68 49.81 -57.78
N ILE A 1137 -40.05 50.78 -58.47
CA ILE A 1137 -40.33 52.21 -58.33
C ILE A 1137 -40.60 52.83 -59.71
N THR A 1138 -41.67 53.60 -59.84
CA THR A 1138 -41.86 54.53 -60.96
C THR A 1138 -41.57 55.96 -60.48
N PRO A 1139 -40.49 56.61 -60.93
CA PRO A 1139 -40.18 57.99 -60.54
C PRO A 1139 -41.24 59.00 -60.99
N VAL A 1140 -41.37 60.11 -60.28
CA VAL A 1140 -42.29 61.21 -60.64
C VAL A 1140 -41.94 61.75 -62.03
N GLY A 1141 -42.94 61.80 -62.92
CA GLY A 1141 -42.75 62.14 -64.34
C GLY A 1141 -42.41 60.96 -65.26
N SER A 1142 -42.21 59.75 -64.73
CA SER A 1142 -42.09 58.50 -65.50
C SER A 1142 -43.40 57.71 -65.52
N SER A 1143 -43.53 56.80 -66.49
CA SER A 1143 -44.58 55.78 -66.56
C SER A 1143 -44.06 54.34 -66.46
N THR A 1144 -42.74 54.13 -66.44
CA THR A 1144 -42.11 52.81 -66.44
C THR A 1144 -41.65 52.41 -65.04
N PRO A 1145 -42.13 51.28 -64.47
CA PRO A 1145 -41.60 50.71 -63.24
C PRO A 1145 -40.17 50.21 -63.42
N LEU A 1146 -39.28 50.57 -62.51
CA LEU A 1146 -37.89 50.11 -62.45
C LEU A 1146 -37.73 49.15 -61.28
N SER A 1147 -37.16 47.97 -61.53
CA SER A 1147 -36.87 47.00 -60.46
C SER A 1147 -35.82 47.54 -59.49
N THR A 1148 -35.87 47.06 -58.26
CA THR A 1148 -34.90 47.38 -57.21
C THR A 1148 -34.19 46.11 -56.74
N PRO A 1149 -33.07 46.21 -55.99
CA PRO A 1149 -32.41 45.04 -55.41
C PRO A 1149 -33.24 44.30 -54.35
N PHE A 1150 -34.35 44.88 -53.88
CA PHE A 1150 -35.23 44.29 -52.86
C PHE A 1150 -36.05 43.16 -53.46
N THR A 1151 -35.42 42.00 -53.57
CA THR A 1151 -36.04 40.75 -54.02
C THR A 1151 -35.83 39.66 -52.96
N ILE A 1152 -36.90 39.00 -52.56
CA ILE A 1152 -36.85 37.79 -51.72
C ILE A 1152 -37.46 36.61 -52.47
N THR A 1153 -36.81 35.45 -52.39
CA THR A 1153 -37.28 34.20 -52.99
C THR A 1153 -37.39 33.12 -51.92
N PHE A 1154 -38.59 32.58 -51.75
CA PHE A 1154 -38.90 31.42 -50.93
C PHE A 1154 -38.64 30.15 -51.75
N GLY A 1155 -37.77 29.27 -51.24
CA GLY A 1155 -37.58 27.90 -51.73
C GLY A 1155 -38.56 26.89 -51.09
N PRO A 1156 -38.42 25.59 -51.39
CA PRO A 1156 -39.44 24.57 -51.08
C PRO A 1156 -39.81 24.38 -49.60
N SER A 1157 -38.95 24.81 -48.68
CA SER A 1157 -39.13 24.74 -47.22
C SER A 1157 -39.21 26.11 -46.54
N ASP A 1158 -39.12 27.20 -47.29
CA ASP A 1158 -39.06 28.54 -46.72
C ASP A 1158 -40.47 29.06 -46.43
N THR A 1159 -40.75 29.36 -45.16
CA THR A 1159 -41.97 30.04 -44.70
C THR A 1159 -41.71 31.51 -44.34
N GLU A 1160 -40.46 31.94 -44.17
CA GLU A 1160 -40.11 33.33 -43.86
C GLU A 1160 -38.84 33.76 -44.62
N LYS A 1161 -38.84 34.98 -45.17
CA LYS A 1161 -37.69 35.60 -45.82
C LYS A 1161 -37.67 37.10 -45.58
N SER A 1162 -36.47 37.67 -45.56
CA SER A 1162 -36.29 39.11 -45.61
C SER A 1162 -35.05 39.48 -46.42
N PHE A 1163 -35.03 40.73 -46.90
CA PHE A 1163 -33.91 41.36 -47.57
C PHE A 1163 -33.78 42.79 -47.05
N TYR A 1164 -32.65 43.08 -46.40
CA TYR A 1164 -32.28 44.39 -45.86
C TYR A 1164 -30.89 44.84 -46.36
N ASP A 1165 -30.33 44.15 -47.36
CA ASP A 1165 -28.95 44.32 -47.83
C ASP A 1165 -28.80 45.43 -48.90
N ALA A 1166 -29.80 46.31 -49.04
CA ALA A 1166 -29.74 47.50 -49.89
C ALA A 1166 -30.55 48.65 -49.28
N SER A 1167 -30.38 49.85 -49.85
CA SER A 1167 -31.25 51.00 -49.62
C SER A 1167 -31.56 51.68 -50.96
N ARG A 1168 -32.77 52.26 -51.10
CA ARG A 1168 -33.17 52.95 -52.34
C ARG A 1168 -34.02 54.19 -52.05
N THR A 1169 -33.52 55.35 -52.46
CA THR A 1169 -34.25 56.63 -52.36
C THR A 1169 -35.45 56.67 -53.31
N VAL A 1170 -36.53 57.27 -52.81
CA VAL A 1170 -37.73 57.69 -53.55
C VAL A 1170 -38.03 59.16 -53.23
N ASN A 1171 -38.43 59.93 -54.24
CA ASN A 1171 -38.69 61.36 -54.13
C ASN A 1171 -40.18 61.66 -53.94
N THR A 1172 -40.50 62.89 -53.52
CA THR A 1172 -41.88 63.40 -53.48
C THR A 1172 -42.58 63.22 -54.83
N GLY A 1173 -43.63 62.40 -54.85
CA GLY A 1173 -44.42 62.10 -56.04
C GLY A 1173 -44.09 60.78 -56.73
N ASP A 1174 -42.99 60.10 -56.35
CA ASP A 1174 -42.65 58.76 -56.85
C ASP A 1174 -43.72 57.73 -56.43
N ARG A 1175 -43.74 56.59 -57.12
CA ARG A 1175 -44.70 55.50 -56.92
C ARG A 1175 -43.96 54.20 -56.59
N ILE A 1176 -44.30 53.56 -55.48
CA ILE A 1176 -43.73 52.28 -55.03
C ILE A 1176 -44.71 51.15 -55.35
N HIS A 1177 -44.19 50.05 -55.91
CA HIS A 1177 -44.93 48.87 -56.33
C HIS A 1177 -44.28 47.60 -55.75
N LEU A 1178 -45.07 46.53 -55.56
CA LEU A 1178 -44.58 45.22 -55.14
C LEU A 1178 -45.10 44.15 -56.10
N GLU A 1179 -44.20 43.40 -56.74
CA GLU A 1179 -44.54 42.31 -57.67
C GLU A 1179 -44.38 40.96 -56.97
N LEU A 1180 -45.35 40.06 -57.13
CA LEU A 1180 -45.32 38.66 -56.71
C LEU A 1180 -45.26 37.73 -57.93
N THR A 1181 -44.20 36.94 -58.05
CA THR A 1181 -44.04 35.90 -59.08
C THR A 1181 -43.86 34.52 -58.42
N TYR A 1182 -44.20 33.43 -59.13
CA TYR A 1182 -44.05 32.07 -58.59
C TYR A 1182 -43.95 31.03 -59.70
N THR A 1183 -43.35 29.89 -59.39
CA THR A 1183 -43.20 28.78 -60.35
C THR A 1183 -44.52 28.03 -60.54
N THR A 1184 -45.12 28.12 -61.73
CA THR A 1184 -46.18 27.21 -62.19
C THR A 1184 -45.59 25.90 -62.71
N ALA A 1185 -46.39 24.83 -62.81
CA ALA A 1185 -45.90 23.50 -63.17
C ALA A 1185 -46.38 23.06 -64.56
N ALA A 1186 -45.47 22.92 -65.51
CA ALA A 1186 -45.75 22.18 -66.74
C ALA A 1186 -45.73 20.67 -66.45
N GLY A 1187 -46.90 20.08 -66.18
CA GLY A 1187 -47.07 18.61 -66.08
C GLY A 1187 -46.72 17.96 -64.74
N GLY A 1188 -46.70 18.70 -63.62
CA GLY A 1188 -46.44 18.16 -62.28
C GLY A 1188 -47.15 18.96 -61.17
N SER A 1189 -46.96 18.59 -59.91
CA SER A 1189 -47.67 19.20 -58.76
C SER A 1189 -47.52 20.73 -58.70
N ALA A 1190 -48.63 21.42 -58.41
CA ALA A 1190 -48.71 22.88 -58.30
C ALA A 1190 -47.98 23.41 -57.05
N ASN A 1191 -47.53 24.66 -57.11
CA ASN A 1191 -46.93 25.36 -55.97
C ASN A 1191 -47.96 25.47 -54.83
N THR A 1192 -47.65 24.92 -53.66
CA THR A 1192 -48.60 24.82 -52.54
C THR A 1192 -48.56 26.00 -51.56
N ALA A 1193 -47.72 27.01 -51.83
CA ALA A 1193 -47.58 28.14 -50.94
C ALA A 1193 -48.92 28.84 -50.65
N SER A 1194 -49.17 29.17 -49.38
CA SER A 1194 -50.42 29.83 -48.97
C SER A 1194 -50.17 30.95 -47.96
N ASP A 1195 -51.11 31.89 -47.95
CA ASP A 1195 -51.22 33.05 -47.05
C ASP A 1195 -49.91 33.84 -46.92
N LEU A 1196 -49.69 34.77 -47.85
CA LEU A 1196 -48.52 35.63 -47.91
C LEU A 1196 -48.76 36.91 -47.11
N THR A 1197 -47.87 37.26 -46.18
CA THR A 1197 -47.75 38.65 -45.71
C THR A 1197 -46.43 39.22 -46.18
N ALA A 1198 -46.41 40.49 -46.59
CA ALA A 1198 -45.22 41.20 -47.02
C ALA A 1198 -45.24 42.64 -46.48
N GLN A 1199 -44.05 43.14 -46.14
CA GLN A 1199 -43.80 44.40 -45.47
C GLN A 1199 -42.66 45.10 -46.21
N ILE A 1200 -42.94 46.29 -46.74
CA ILE A 1200 -41.91 47.20 -47.25
C ILE A 1200 -41.61 48.22 -46.17
N ASP A 1201 -40.36 48.27 -45.73
CA ASP A 1201 -39.91 49.19 -44.69
C ASP A 1201 -39.37 50.49 -45.31
N LEU A 1202 -39.98 51.61 -44.91
CA LEU A 1202 -39.62 52.96 -45.32
C LEU A 1202 -39.01 53.76 -44.15
N PHE A 1203 -38.03 54.59 -44.48
CA PHE A 1203 -37.43 55.58 -43.59
C PHE A 1203 -37.53 57.00 -44.17
#